data_AF-A0A1G6UCX2-F1
#
_entry.id   AF-A0A1G6UCX2-F1
#
_cell.length_a   1.000
_cell.length_b   1.000
_cell.length_c   1.000
_cell.angle_alpha   90.00
_cell.angle_beta   90.00
_cell.angle_gamma   90.00
#
_symmetry.space_group_name_H-M   'P 1'
#
loop_
_entity.id
_entity.type
_entity.pdbx_description
1 polymer ?
#
loop_
_entity_poly.entity_id
_entity_poly.type
_entity_poly.pdbx_seq_one_letter_code
_entity_poly.pdbx_strand_id
1 'polypeptide(L)'
;MSTTPEPRPVPALRTLRERQLALVVLSVGTLMIILDSSVVNVALPTIQAELGFSQSELAWVINAYLIPFGGLLLLAGRLGDLFGRKRLFLGGLALFTAASAACGLAQTKEMLIGARFVQGIGGAMASAVVLGMIVTIFPGRREQARAISIYAFVAASGASVGLLAGAALTEAVNWHWIFFVNLPIGVVAILFAARLLDENRDGDTGKSPDVLGGVLITAGLSLLTYTIVQAADHGWVSARTLLLAAGALVLVLGFVYRQARAKNPLVPLGIFRARNVGWANLIQTLMVAGFAGMFFLGALYLQNVLGYSVAEIGFAYLPLTVAIAVLSLKAAPKLIEKVDARTLLVPGLLLVAGGLAFFARVPVDGTYWVDVFPVMVLLGVGAGICFPALLTAAMSQATSEDAGVRSGLVSTTQQIGPALGLAVLAALSTARTRDAVAEGEPLAEALTSGYQLAFLIGTGFVLVAIALTVTVLKPAAPKTAPEALDHTTVGDRAENLTGVRDPEFLALGLGGTNMMAMLWSVAMGRRSVGVEMRGDPNFGVMHWQVREELYHHLAEIDRMMLARYGADRIPKRGDGSLFLLSECFYSTKTQSGDVAADEVVSGFDLESHVGGVLRHSEHIDDRWVDGVPNRVVRAQGAATPPAEPDPSVLGRDMSEVLESRSVFLSGAEELLVLLRRYLEGIEAMDLAAGVESPRVRLFLSHQVVDPTQGLGRATQRGADQPGFERLPDGRVRVRIEAIRNLDYKGRFKRVIVPGTEVIDLGVPEVFVVAQGQHSEDAERLGFTQREVMIDHGDGRGPVVAQADYLSGLIEVLIDSRIRQRVATEFDKEGLPYTVRQVVIGHEDDAEIGWTLVEVPEFKTFDPVLAGLVPVGTPIDSAEYFAAHQHLLRDFFLEQTSLLVEVSKAELAKVQLTYGPKLFRLVEKIGEDALLTPNGVVAGDSFGNGHFGASGGAMTGMIGHGSRVLRYWQARDAGVAHEDAVRALADGIKEDTEAWLKVSEREFSPLPDGGAGVAATIEATRKHRTELLLRDHSDEWTRVVIVAGRLHAFVLPELSTTHPATRTGPLAAEAADELAPARNS
;
A
#
# COMPACT_ATOMS: atom_id res chain seq x y z
N MET A 1 41.91 7.26 10.38
CA MET A 1 41.30 7.19 9.04
C MET A 1 40.43 5.95 8.99
N SER A 2 39.17 6.06 9.41
CA SER A 2 38.16 5.01 9.18
C SER A 2 37.42 5.36 7.91
N THR A 3 37.54 4.53 6.90
CA THR A 3 36.75 4.63 5.66
C THR A 3 35.28 4.40 6.02
N THR A 4 34.48 5.46 5.95
CA THR A 4 33.02 5.38 5.93
C THR A 4 32.61 4.41 4.82
N PRO A 5 31.69 3.47 5.06
CA PRO A 5 31.21 2.59 3.99
C PRO A 5 30.51 3.46 2.93
N GLU A 6 30.88 3.30 1.66
CA GLU A 6 30.08 3.87 0.56
C GLU A 6 28.63 3.37 0.67
N PRO A 7 27.62 4.24 0.50
CA PRO A 7 26.23 3.81 0.39
C PRO A 7 26.09 2.87 -0.82
N ARG A 8 25.54 1.68 -0.59
CA ARG A 8 25.27 0.71 -1.66
C ARG A 8 24.29 1.33 -2.66
N PRO A 9 24.47 1.11 -3.98
CA PRO A 9 23.46 1.50 -4.96
C PRO A 9 22.14 0.78 -4.67
N VAL A 10 21.08 1.55 -4.44
CA VAL A 10 19.70 1.06 -4.31
C VAL A 10 19.32 0.42 -5.66
N PRO A 11 18.86 -0.85 -5.70
CA PRO A 11 18.49 -1.50 -6.94
C PRO A 11 17.36 -0.74 -7.64
N ALA A 12 17.41 -0.67 -8.98
CA ALA A 12 16.42 0.00 -9.80
C ALA A 12 15.02 -0.60 -9.58
N LEU A 13 14.16 0.18 -8.93
CA LEU A 13 12.77 -0.20 -8.64
C LEU A 13 12.00 -0.30 -9.95
N ARG A 14 11.23 -1.38 -10.06
CA ARG A 14 10.56 -1.84 -11.28
C ARG A 14 9.17 -1.29 -11.39
N THR A 15 8.76 -1.04 -12.61
CA THR A 15 7.40 -0.71 -13.05
C THR A 15 6.37 -1.66 -12.49
N LEU A 16 5.17 -1.16 -12.15
CA LEU A 16 4.07 -2.02 -11.75
C LEU A 16 3.82 -3.12 -12.80
N ARG A 17 3.96 -2.78 -14.09
CA ARG A 17 3.86 -3.75 -15.20
C ARG A 17 4.96 -4.81 -15.18
N GLU A 18 6.19 -4.46 -14.81
CA GLU A 18 7.33 -5.38 -14.70
C GLU A 18 7.22 -6.26 -13.45
N ARG A 19 6.75 -5.71 -12.31
CA ARG A 19 6.38 -6.49 -11.12
C ARG A 19 5.27 -7.50 -11.46
N GLN A 20 4.22 -7.07 -12.17
CA GLN A 20 3.13 -7.94 -12.63
C GLN A 20 3.61 -9.00 -13.62
N LEU A 21 4.47 -8.66 -14.58
CA LEU A 21 5.04 -9.63 -15.50
C LEU A 21 5.95 -10.63 -14.77
N ALA A 22 6.73 -10.17 -13.78
CA ALA A 22 7.52 -11.06 -12.93
C ALA A 22 6.61 -12.03 -12.16
N LEU A 23 5.49 -11.56 -11.60
CA LEU A 23 4.48 -12.42 -10.98
C LEU A 23 3.94 -13.48 -11.96
N VAL A 24 3.62 -13.08 -13.19
CA VAL A 24 3.16 -14.00 -14.23
C VAL A 24 4.23 -15.06 -14.51
N VAL A 25 5.50 -14.68 -14.64
CA VAL A 25 6.60 -15.62 -14.89
C VAL A 25 6.77 -16.60 -13.74
N LEU A 26 6.79 -16.10 -12.49
CA LEU A 26 6.90 -16.93 -11.29
C LEU A 26 5.71 -17.90 -11.16
N SER A 27 4.50 -17.41 -11.49
CA SER A 27 3.27 -18.18 -11.49
C SER A 27 3.26 -19.25 -12.59
N VAL A 28 3.66 -18.90 -13.82
CA VAL A 28 3.76 -19.84 -14.95
C VAL A 28 4.77 -20.95 -14.65
N GLY A 29 5.94 -20.60 -14.07
CA GLY A 29 6.92 -21.59 -13.64
C GLY A 29 6.35 -22.55 -12.58
N THR A 30 5.61 -22.01 -11.60
CA THR A 30 4.93 -22.82 -10.58
C THR A 30 3.85 -23.72 -11.19
N LEU A 31 3.02 -23.17 -12.08
CA LEU A 31 1.98 -23.92 -12.79
C LEU A 31 2.57 -25.08 -13.57
N MET A 32 3.67 -24.85 -14.30
CA MET A 32 4.36 -25.87 -15.08
C MET A 32 4.83 -27.04 -14.20
N ILE A 33 5.44 -26.74 -13.05
CA ILE A 33 5.95 -27.76 -12.11
C ILE A 33 4.79 -28.58 -11.51
N ILE A 34 3.68 -27.92 -11.15
CA ILE A 34 2.50 -28.60 -10.59
C ILE A 34 1.80 -29.44 -11.66
N LEU A 35 1.63 -28.89 -12.86
CA LEU A 35 1.00 -29.56 -14.00
C LEU A 35 1.75 -30.84 -14.36
N ASP A 36 3.08 -30.81 -14.43
CA ASP A 36 3.90 -32.00 -14.72
C ASP A 36 3.68 -33.13 -13.70
N SER A 37 3.47 -32.79 -12.42
CA SER A 37 3.22 -33.78 -11.37
C SER A 37 1.89 -34.51 -11.52
N SER A 38 0.87 -33.87 -12.10
CA SER A 38 -0.47 -34.46 -12.25
C SER A 38 -0.71 -35.09 -13.62
N VAL A 39 -0.17 -34.52 -14.69
CA VAL A 39 -0.33 -35.01 -16.07
C VAL A 39 0.14 -36.46 -16.23
N VAL A 40 1.28 -36.81 -15.61
CA VAL A 40 1.88 -38.15 -15.75
C VAL A 40 0.93 -39.26 -15.28
N ASN A 41 0.08 -38.99 -14.29
CA ASN A 41 -0.85 -39.99 -13.73
C ASN A 41 -1.81 -40.55 -14.78
N VAL A 42 -2.21 -39.73 -15.75
CA VAL A 42 -3.12 -40.13 -16.84
C VAL A 42 -2.42 -41.02 -17.87
N ALA A 43 -1.11 -40.82 -18.06
CA ALA A 43 -0.31 -41.55 -19.04
C ALA A 43 0.30 -42.86 -18.51
N LEU A 44 0.24 -43.12 -17.20
CA LEU A 44 0.87 -44.29 -16.57
C LEU A 44 0.53 -45.63 -17.24
N PRO A 45 -0.73 -45.94 -17.62
CA PRO A 45 -1.05 -47.21 -18.27
C PRO A 45 -0.33 -47.37 -19.62
N THR A 46 -0.24 -46.30 -20.41
CA THR A 46 0.45 -46.30 -21.72
C THR A 46 1.96 -46.39 -21.55
N ILE A 47 2.53 -45.63 -20.60
CA ILE A 47 3.95 -45.70 -20.23
C ILE A 47 4.31 -47.14 -19.81
N GLN A 48 3.43 -47.79 -19.04
CA GLN A 48 3.63 -49.16 -18.61
C GLN A 48 3.72 -50.12 -19.79
N ALA A 49 2.76 -50.04 -20.71
CA ALA A 49 2.66 -50.91 -21.86
C ALA A 49 3.84 -50.74 -22.83
N GLU A 50 4.28 -49.51 -23.10
CA GLU A 50 5.34 -49.22 -24.07
C GLU A 50 6.76 -49.49 -23.53
N LEU A 51 7.04 -49.15 -22.27
CA LEU A 51 8.37 -49.32 -21.68
C LEU A 51 8.54 -50.63 -20.90
N GLY A 52 7.48 -51.46 -20.84
CA GLY A 52 7.51 -52.76 -20.19
C GLY A 52 7.70 -52.69 -18.68
N PHE A 53 7.14 -51.67 -18.02
CA PHE A 53 7.16 -51.58 -16.55
C PHE A 53 6.33 -52.71 -15.94
N SER A 54 6.88 -53.38 -14.93
CA SER A 54 6.04 -54.14 -14.01
C SER A 54 5.17 -53.20 -13.16
N GLN A 55 4.08 -53.71 -12.58
CA GLN A 55 3.19 -52.91 -11.73
C GLN A 55 3.92 -52.24 -10.56
N SER A 56 4.87 -52.94 -9.94
CA SER A 56 5.67 -52.41 -8.84
C SER A 56 6.71 -51.39 -9.29
N GLU A 57 7.25 -51.51 -10.51
CA GLU A 57 8.18 -50.53 -11.05
C GLU A 57 7.48 -49.24 -11.50
N LEU A 58 6.22 -49.31 -11.93
CA LEU A 58 5.47 -48.15 -12.44
C LEU A 58 5.31 -47.03 -11.40
N ALA A 59 5.19 -47.40 -10.12
CA ALA A 59 5.15 -46.45 -9.00
C ALA A 59 6.41 -45.56 -8.95
N TRP A 60 7.56 -46.03 -9.43
CA TRP A 60 8.79 -45.24 -9.45
C TRP A 60 8.77 -44.07 -10.42
N VAL A 61 7.92 -44.08 -11.45
CA VAL A 61 7.76 -42.96 -12.38
C VAL A 61 7.28 -41.70 -11.65
N ILE A 62 6.39 -41.86 -10.67
CA ILE A 62 5.89 -40.76 -9.82
C ILE A 62 6.89 -40.50 -8.69
N ASN A 63 7.32 -41.54 -7.98
CA ASN A 63 8.10 -41.38 -6.75
C ASN A 63 9.50 -40.83 -6.99
N ALA A 64 10.14 -41.20 -8.10
CA ALA A 64 11.46 -40.68 -8.44
C ALA A 64 11.48 -39.16 -8.55
N TYR A 65 10.36 -38.54 -8.94
CA TYR A 65 10.18 -37.09 -8.95
C TYR A 65 9.85 -36.53 -7.57
N LEU A 66 8.88 -37.12 -6.87
CA LEU A 66 8.38 -36.59 -5.59
C LEU A 66 9.42 -36.62 -4.48
N ILE A 67 10.30 -37.63 -4.46
CA ILE A 67 11.34 -37.81 -3.44
C ILE A 67 12.32 -36.62 -3.40
N PRO A 68 13.06 -36.30 -4.49
CA PRO A 68 13.92 -35.12 -4.50
C PRO A 68 13.12 -33.82 -4.44
N PHE A 69 11.91 -33.78 -5.03
CA PHE A 69 11.08 -32.58 -4.99
C PHE A 69 10.73 -32.20 -3.54
N GLY A 70 10.09 -33.08 -2.78
CA GLY A 70 9.73 -32.81 -1.38
C GLY A 70 10.95 -32.68 -0.45
N GLY A 71 11.95 -33.53 -0.64
CA GLY A 71 13.11 -33.61 0.26
C GLY A 71 14.06 -32.42 0.18
N LEU A 72 14.13 -31.72 -0.96
CA LEU A 72 15.09 -30.63 -1.18
C LEU A 72 14.50 -29.23 -1.00
N LEU A 73 13.19 -29.06 -0.80
CA LEU A 73 12.54 -27.74 -0.73
C LEU A 73 13.10 -26.84 0.38
N LEU A 74 13.29 -27.34 1.60
CA LEU A 74 13.88 -26.56 2.70
C LEU A 74 15.33 -26.16 2.41
N LEU A 75 16.12 -27.09 1.87
CA LEU A 75 17.50 -26.82 1.49
C LEU A 75 17.54 -25.78 0.38
N ALA A 76 16.72 -25.93 -0.66
CA ALA A 76 16.58 -24.98 -1.76
C ALA A 76 16.19 -23.59 -1.27
N GLY A 77 15.19 -23.45 -0.39
CA GLY A 77 14.81 -22.16 0.18
C GLY A 77 15.99 -21.45 0.85
N ARG A 78 16.79 -22.18 1.64
CA ARG A 78 17.99 -21.65 2.27
C ARG A 78 19.11 -21.33 1.27
N LEU A 79 19.33 -22.17 0.28
CA LEU A 79 20.28 -21.90 -0.81
C LEU A 79 19.87 -20.63 -1.58
N GLY A 80 18.57 -20.36 -1.71
CA GLY A 80 18.06 -19.14 -2.32
C GLY A 80 18.43 -17.89 -1.54
N ASP A 81 18.37 -17.94 -0.21
CA ASP A 81 18.78 -16.82 0.64
C ASP A 81 20.31 -16.62 0.67
N LEU A 82 21.10 -17.69 0.52
CA LEU A 82 22.57 -17.62 0.55
C LEU A 82 23.20 -17.27 -0.81
N PHE A 83 22.72 -17.89 -1.88
CA PHE A 83 23.30 -17.79 -3.23
C PHE A 83 22.53 -16.85 -4.16
N GLY A 84 21.36 -16.36 -3.73
CA GLY A 84 20.48 -15.47 -4.48
C GLY A 84 19.28 -16.21 -5.09
N ARG A 85 18.08 -15.70 -4.81
CA ARG A 85 16.80 -16.31 -5.20
C ARG A 85 16.62 -16.41 -6.72
N LYS A 86 17.01 -15.36 -7.45
CA LYS A 86 16.98 -15.35 -8.93
C LYS A 86 17.80 -16.49 -9.53
N ARG A 87 19.04 -16.68 -9.06
CA ARG A 87 19.94 -17.72 -9.59
C ARG A 87 19.39 -19.10 -9.31
N LEU A 88 18.86 -19.32 -8.11
CA LEU A 88 18.28 -20.61 -7.76
C LEU A 88 17.01 -20.90 -8.57
N PHE A 89 16.14 -19.90 -8.74
CA PHE A 89 14.94 -20.04 -9.58
C PHE A 89 15.30 -20.37 -11.03
N LEU A 90 16.20 -19.59 -11.65
CA LEU A 90 16.63 -19.82 -13.04
C LEU A 90 17.35 -21.16 -13.21
N GLY A 91 18.26 -21.49 -12.29
CA GLY A 91 18.98 -22.77 -12.32
C GLY A 91 18.04 -23.96 -12.15
N GLY A 92 17.09 -23.87 -11.22
CA GLY A 92 16.06 -24.88 -11.00
C GLY A 92 15.15 -25.07 -12.22
N LEU A 93 14.69 -23.96 -12.79
CA LEU A 93 13.83 -23.98 -13.97
C LEU A 93 14.56 -24.55 -15.20
N ALA A 94 15.81 -24.16 -15.44
CA ALA A 94 16.64 -24.71 -16.50
C ALA A 94 16.87 -26.22 -16.33
N LEU A 95 17.17 -26.66 -15.10
CA LEU A 95 17.35 -28.08 -14.79
C LEU A 95 16.06 -28.87 -14.99
N PHE A 96 14.92 -28.34 -14.53
CA PHE A 96 13.61 -28.94 -14.73
C PHE A 96 13.25 -29.09 -16.22
N THR A 97 13.48 -28.04 -17.01
CA THR A 97 13.18 -28.03 -18.45
C THR A 97 14.07 -29.02 -19.21
N ALA A 98 15.37 -29.05 -18.90
CA ALA A 98 16.29 -30.02 -19.50
C ALA A 98 15.93 -31.47 -19.13
N ALA A 99 15.58 -31.70 -17.87
CA ALA A 99 15.13 -33.01 -17.40
C ALA A 99 13.79 -33.43 -18.04
N SER A 100 12.86 -32.48 -18.26
CA SER A 100 11.62 -32.73 -19.00
C SER A 100 11.91 -33.19 -20.43
N ALA A 101 12.88 -32.58 -21.12
CA ALA A 101 13.31 -33.03 -22.44
C ALA A 101 13.87 -34.46 -22.40
N ALA A 102 14.64 -34.81 -21.37
CA ALA A 102 15.13 -36.17 -21.18
C ALA A 102 14.00 -37.18 -20.90
N CYS A 103 12.97 -36.81 -20.13
CA CYS A 103 11.78 -37.64 -19.92
C CYS A 103 11.03 -37.88 -21.24
N GLY A 104 10.83 -36.84 -22.05
CA GLY A 104 10.17 -36.94 -23.36
C GLY A 104 10.98 -37.73 -24.40
N LEU A 105 12.30 -37.89 -24.21
CA LEU A 105 13.16 -38.71 -25.06
C LEU A 105 13.38 -40.13 -24.50
N ALA A 106 12.74 -40.48 -23.39
CA ALA A 106 12.99 -41.73 -22.70
C ALA A 106 12.55 -42.94 -23.55
N GLN A 107 13.49 -43.85 -23.79
CA GLN A 107 13.26 -45.13 -24.49
C GLN A 107 13.33 -46.33 -23.54
N THR A 108 13.76 -46.13 -22.30
CA THR A 108 13.87 -47.18 -21.27
C THR A 108 13.33 -46.70 -19.93
N LYS A 109 12.92 -47.65 -19.08
CA LYS A 109 12.42 -47.38 -17.74
C LYS A 109 13.45 -46.66 -16.86
N GLU A 110 14.73 -47.03 -16.97
CA GLU A 110 15.83 -46.45 -16.20
C GLU A 110 16.07 -44.98 -16.59
N MET A 111 16.01 -44.70 -17.90
CA MET A 111 16.15 -43.33 -18.41
C MET A 111 15.02 -42.43 -17.92
N LEU A 112 13.77 -42.91 -17.96
CA LEU A 112 12.62 -42.17 -17.46
C LEU A 112 12.73 -41.91 -15.95
N ILE A 113 13.02 -42.94 -15.16
CA ILE A 113 13.19 -42.80 -13.69
C ILE A 113 14.32 -41.82 -13.35
N GLY A 114 15.48 -41.95 -14.00
CA GLY A 114 16.62 -41.06 -13.78
C GLY A 114 16.32 -39.61 -14.13
N ALA A 115 15.66 -39.38 -15.28
CA ALA A 115 15.25 -38.04 -15.69
C ALA A 115 14.22 -37.44 -14.73
N ARG A 116 13.23 -38.22 -14.26
CA ARG A 116 12.25 -37.79 -13.24
C ARG A 116 12.91 -37.38 -11.94
N PHE A 117 13.96 -38.09 -11.52
CA PHE A 117 14.73 -37.71 -10.33
C PHE A 117 15.38 -36.34 -10.48
N VAL A 118 16.08 -36.10 -11.59
CA VAL A 118 16.70 -34.79 -11.88
C VAL A 118 15.62 -33.69 -12.02
N GLN A 119 14.48 -34.02 -12.61
CA GLN A 119 13.36 -33.11 -12.77
C GLN A 119 12.82 -32.64 -11.41
N GLY A 120 12.69 -33.54 -10.43
CA GLY A 120 12.27 -33.20 -9.08
C GLY A 120 13.26 -32.29 -8.33
N ILE A 121 14.58 -32.44 -8.57
CA ILE A 121 15.60 -31.51 -8.05
C ILE A 121 15.37 -30.10 -8.62
N GLY A 122 15.20 -29.98 -9.94
CA GLY A 122 14.94 -28.71 -10.60
C GLY A 122 13.65 -28.05 -10.10
N GLY A 123 12.59 -28.84 -9.92
CA GLY A 123 11.33 -28.39 -9.34
C GLY A 123 11.52 -27.81 -7.94
N ALA A 124 12.27 -28.49 -7.07
CA ALA A 124 12.47 -28.06 -5.68
C ALA A 124 13.21 -26.73 -5.62
N MET A 125 14.27 -26.60 -6.43
CA MET A 125 15.06 -25.37 -6.55
C MET A 125 14.21 -24.19 -6.99
N ALA A 126 13.35 -24.37 -7.99
CA ALA A 126 12.50 -23.31 -8.50
C ALA A 126 11.37 -22.96 -7.52
N SER A 127 10.60 -23.94 -7.06
CA SER A 127 9.40 -23.70 -6.23
C SER A 127 9.73 -23.09 -4.86
N ALA A 128 10.85 -23.46 -4.24
CA ALA A 128 11.16 -23.06 -2.87
C ALA A 128 11.33 -21.55 -2.68
N VAL A 129 11.70 -20.81 -3.73
CA VAL A 129 12.00 -19.37 -3.64
C VAL A 129 10.88 -18.47 -4.17
N VAL A 130 9.90 -19.02 -4.90
CA VAL A 130 8.88 -18.23 -5.61
C VAL A 130 8.08 -17.33 -4.67
N LEU A 131 7.53 -17.88 -3.58
CA LEU A 131 6.68 -17.10 -2.67
C LEU A 131 7.49 -16.00 -1.97
N GLY A 132 8.74 -16.30 -1.59
CA GLY A 132 9.68 -15.32 -1.04
C GLY A 132 10.01 -14.21 -2.04
N MET A 133 10.17 -14.54 -3.33
CA MET A 133 10.35 -13.54 -4.39
C MET A 133 9.11 -12.67 -4.58
N ILE A 134 7.91 -13.26 -4.57
CA ILE A 134 6.64 -12.51 -4.68
C ILE A 134 6.53 -11.47 -3.55
N VAL A 135 6.77 -11.89 -2.30
CA VAL A 135 6.69 -11.00 -1.14
C VAL A 135 7.70 -9.85 -1.23
N THR A 136 8.90 -10.10 -1.77
CA THR A 136 9.89 -9.04 -1.98
C THR A 136 9.64 -8.15 -3.21
N ILE A 137 8.98 -8.67 -4.25
CA ILE A 137 8.67 -7.89 -5.47
C ILE A 137 7.48 -6.95 -5.22
N PHE A 138 6.59 -7.31 -4.29
CA PHE A 138 5.40 -6.53 -3.93
C PHE A 138 5.47 -6.14 -2.44
N PRO A 139 6.15 -5.02 -2.11
CA PRO A 139 6.22 -4.53 -0.73
C PRO A 139 4.87 -3.98 -0.25
N GLY A 140 4.16 -3.27 -1.13
CA GLY A 140 2.86 -2.69 -0.83
C GLY A 140 1.82 -3.75 -0.47
N ARG A 141 1.18 -3.59 0.69
CA ARG A 141 0.31 -4.61 1.29
C ARG A 141 -0.85 -5.07 0.40
N ARG A 142 -1.49 -4.13 -0.30
CA ARG A 142 -2.57 -4.41 -1.27
C ARG A 142 -2.07 -5.17 -2.48
N GLU A 143 -0.92 -4.78 -3.01
CA GLU A 143 -0.31 -5.45 -4.15
C GLU A 143 0.17 -6.86 -3.78
N GLN A 144 0.75 -7.00 -2.59
CA GLN A 144 1.19 -8.27 -2.03
C GLN A 144 0.03 -9.24 -1.83
N ALA A 145 -1.09 -8.79 -1.24
CA ALA A 145 -2.28 -9.61 -1.05
C ALA A 145 -2.86 -10.10 -2.39
N ARG A 146 -2.84 -9.25 -3.43
CA ARG A 146 -3.22 -9.62 -4.79
C ARG A 146 -2.24 -10.63 -5.41
N ALA A 147 -0.95 -10.41 -5.25
CA ALA A 147 0.08 -11.28 -5.81
C ALA A 147 0.08 -12.68 -5.16
N ILE A 148 -0.02 -12.75 -3.84
CA ILE A 148 -0.18 -14.00 -3.08
C ILE A 148 -1.46 -14.72 -3.50
N SER A 149 -2.55 -13.99 -3.71
CA SER A 149 -3.82 -14.54 -4.19
C SER A 149 -3.74 -15.14 -5.60
N ILE A 150 -2.99 -14.52 -6.51
CA ILE A 150 -2.73 -15.08 -7.86
C ILE A 150 -1.91 -16.37 -7.74
N TYR A 151 -0.85 -16.34 -6.93
CA TYR A 151 -0.01 -17.52 -6.69
C TYR A 151 -0.79 -18.67 -6.03
N ALA A 152 -1.61 -18.39 -5.02
CA ALA A 152 -2.49 -19.37 -4.37
C ALA A 152 -3.45 -20.03 -5.35
N PHE A 153 -4.09 -19.24 -6.23
CA PHE A 153 -4.93 -19.77 -7.28
C PHE A 153 -4.17 -20.75 -8.16
N VAL A 154 -2.99 -20.34 -8.65
CA VAL A 154 -2.16 -21.17 -9.54
C VAL A 154 -1.72 -22.46 -8.84
N ALA A 155 -1.29 -22.35 -7.58
CA ALA A 155 -0.87 -23.50 -6.79
C ALA A 155 -2.01 -24.50 -6.56
N ALA A 156 -3.23 -24.02 -6.28
CA ALA A 156 -4.37 -24.88 -5.99
C ALA A 156 -5.05 -25.45 -7.26
N SER A 157 -4.99 -24.73 -8.39
CA SER A 157 -5.66 -25.13 -9.65
C SER A 157 -4.82 -26.03 -10.55
N GLY A 158 -3.50 -26.03 -10.40
CA GLY A 158 -2.58 -26.71 -11.33
C GLY A 158 -2.85 -28.22 -11.50
N ALA A 159 -3.29 -28.90 -10.43
CA ALA A 159 -3.58 -30.34 -10.48
C ALA A 159 -4.72 -30.67 -11.47
N SER A 160 -5.85 -29.96 -11.38
CA SER A 160 -7.01 -30.13 -12.27
C SER A 160 -6.68 -29.79 -13.72
N VAL A 161 -5.93 -28.69 -13.93
CA VAL A 161 -5.48 -28.29 -15.28
C VAL A 161 -4.59 -29.37 -15.88
N GLY A 162 -3.69 -29.96 -15.09
CA GLY A 162 -2.84 -31.05 -15.56
C GLY A 162 -3.58 -32.35 -15.86
N LEU A 163 -4.62 -32.71 -15.11
CA LEU A 163 -5.46 -33.88 -15.46
C LEU A 163 -6.11 -33.72 -16.84
N LEU A 164 -6.68 -32.54 -17.11
CA LEU A 164 -7.32 -32.22 -18.40
C LEU A 164 -6.29 -32.15 -19.54
N ALA A 165 -5.20 -31.44 -19.34
CA ALA A 165 -4.13 -31.32 -20.33
C ALA A 165 -3.48 -32.68 -20.61
N GLY A 166 -3.29 -33.50 -19.59
CA GLY A 166 -2.70 -34.83 -19.70
C GLY A 166 -3.55 -35.81 -20.46
N ALA A 167 -4.86 -35.84 -20.18
CA ALA A 167 -5.82 -36.63 -20.96
C ALA A 167 -5.79 -36.21 -22.43
N ALA A 168 -5.93 -34.91 -22.69
CA ALA A 168 -5.94 -34.38 -24.06
C ALA A 168 -4.65 -34.68 -24.84
N LEU A 169 -3.47 -34.49 -24.22
CA LEU A 169 -2.18 -34.72 -24.87
C LEU A 169 -1.90 -36.20 -25.11
N THR A 170 -2.24 -37.05 -24.14
CA THR A 170 -2.01 -38.50 -24.22
C THR A 170 -2.92 -39.13 -25.28
N GLU A 171 -4.19 -38.71 -25.34
CA GLU A 171 -5.16 -39.21 -26.33
C GLU A 171 -4.91 -38.66 -27.74
N ALA A 172 -4.55 -37.37 -27.87
CA ALA A 172 -4.41 -36.73 -29.18
C ALA A 172 -3.10 -37.06 -29.91
N VAL A 173 -2.00 -37.34 -29.17
CA VAL A 173 -0.68 -37.52 -29.77
C VAL A 173 0.03 -38.77 -29.24
N ASN A 174 0.62 -38.69 -28.04
CA ASN A 174 1.21 -39.79 -27.27
C ASN A 174 1.70 -39.25 -25.92
N TRP A 175 2.14 -40.16 -25.04
CA TRP A 175 2.58 -39.78 -23.70
C TRP A 175 3.87 -38.96 -23.65
N HIS A 176 4.81 -39.07 -24.61
CA HIS A 176 6.06 -38.29 -24.56
C HIS A 176 5.81 -36.78 -24.59
N TRP A 177 4.75 -36.34 -25.28
CA TRP A 177 4.36 -34.93 -25.39
C TRP A 177 3.95 -34.29 -24.08
N ILE A 178 3.58 -35.10 -23.08
CA ILE A 178 3.31 -34.60 -21.74
C ILE A 178 4.54 -33.97 -21.08
N PHE A 179 5.74 -34.39 -21.48
CA PHE A 179 6.99 -33.81 -21.02
C PHE A 179 7.48 -32.71 -21.96
N PHE A 180 7.26 -32.86 -23.28
CA PHE A 180 7.67 -31.85 -24.26
C PHE A 180 6.92 -30.52 -24.12
N VAL A 181 5.69 -30.52 -23.59
CA VAL A 181 4.92 -29.28 -23.33
C VAL A 181 5.65 -28.32 -22.38
N ASN A 182 6.50 -28.83 -21.48
CA ASN A 182 7.27 -28.02 -20.54
C ASN A 182 8.42 -27.26 -21.20
N LEU A 183 8.90 -27.68 -22.38
CA LEU A 183 10.03 -27.05 -23.07
C LEU A 183 9.72 -25.61 -23.50
N PRO A 184 8.68 -25.34 -24.30
CA PRO A 184 8.37 -23.97 -24.71
C PRO A 184 8.03 -23.08 -23.50
N ILE A 185 7.29 -23.61 -22.52
CA ILE A 185 6.92 -22.88 -21.30
C ILE A 185 8.17 -22.52 -20.49
N GLY A 186 9.04 -23.50 -20.25
CA GLY A 186 10.29 -23.34 -19.51
C GLY A 186 11.24 -22.35 -20.17
N VAL A 187 11.47 -22.47 -21.49
CA VAL A 187 12.34 -21.54 -22.23
C VAL A 187 11.81 -20.10 -22.15
N VAL A 188 10.52 -19.90 -22.39
CA VAL A 188 9.90 -18.57 -22.28
C VAL A 188 10.03 -18.03 -20.86
N ALA A 189 9.68 -18.83 -19.84
CA ALA A 189 9.78 -18.42 -18.45
C ALA A 189 11.22 -18.10 -18.03
N ILE A 190 12.23 -18.86 -18.49
CA ILE A 190 13.66 -18.58 -18.24
C ILE A 190 14.08 -17.25 -18.88
N LEU A 191 13.73 -17.01 -20.15
CA LEU A 191 14.08 -15.79 -20.87
C LEU A 191 13.49 -14.55 -20.18
N PHE A 192 12.20 -14.61 -19.83
CA PHE A 192 11.55 -13.52 -19.12
C PHE A 192 12.05 -13.38 -17.69
N ALA A 193 12.27 -14.47 -16.95
CA ALA A 193 12.81 -14.42 -15.58
C ALA A 193 14.23 -13.84 -15.54
N ALA A 194 15.08 -14.17 -16.50
CA ALA A 194 16.44 -13.65 -16.58
C ALA A 194 16.46 -12.13 -16.77
N ARG A 195 15.50 -11.61 -17.55
CA ARG A 195 15.32 -10.19 -17.82
C ARG A 195 14.56 -9.45 -16.71
N LEU A 196 13.53 -10.08 -16.15
CA LEU A 196 12.54 -9.47 -15.27
C LEU A 196 12.74 -9.80 -13.80
N LEU A 197 13.72 -10.58 -13.35
CA LEU A 197 14.01 -10.81 -11.92
C LEU A 197 15.35 -10.17 -11.57
N ASP A 198 15.46 -9.55 -10.39
CA ASP A 198 16.67 -8.85 -9.97
C ASP A 198 17.51 -9.74 -9.09
N GLU A 199 18.81 -9.48 -9.13
CA GLU A 199 19.77 -10.17 -8.31
C GLU A 199 19.97 -9.36 -7.02
N ASN A 200 19.04 -9.50 -6.06
CA ASN A 200 19.20 -8.86 -4.75
C ASN A 200 20.40 -9.49 -4.03
N ARG A 201 21.51 -8.75 -3.96
CA ARG A 201 22.73 -9.11 -3.21
C ARG A 201 22.60 -8.71 -1.73
N ASP A 202 21.60 -9.25 -1.06
CA ASP A 202 21.44 -9.08 0.39
C ASP A 202 21.99 -10.28 1.19
N GLY A 203 22.37 -11.36 0.49
CA GLY A 203 22.96 -12.54 1.12
C GLY A 203 24.34 -12.25 1.72
N ASP A 204 24.48 -12.48 3.02
CA ASP A 204 25.74 -12.53 3.75
C ASP A 204 26.65 -13.63 3.16
N THR A 205 27.42 -13.27 2.13
CA THR A 205 28.30 -14.15 1.34
C THR A 205 29.34 -14.94 2.15
N GLY A 206 29.47 -14.68 3.46
CA GLY A 206 30.36 -15.41 4.38
C GLY A 206 29.76 -16.63 5.08
N LYS A 207 28.45 -16.90 4.99
CA LYS A 207 27.80 -17.99 5.74
C LYS A 207 27.67 -19.28 4.93
N SER A 208 28.28 -20.37 5.41
CA SER A 208 28.13 -21.70 4.82
C SER A 208 26.74 -22.31 5.09
N PRO A 209 26.10 -22.98 4.12
CA PRO A 209 24.84 -23.70 4.34
C PRO A 209 25.01 -24.86 5.33
N ASP A 210 23.97 -25.18 6.11
CA ASP A 210 23.94 -26.38 6.96
C ASP A 210 23.70 -27.64 6.11
N VAL A 211 24.75 -28.07 5.41
CA VAL A 211 24.74 -29.24 4.52
C VAL A 211 24.27 -30.49 5.26
N LEU A 212 24.73 -30.69 6.50
CA LEU A 212 24.31 -31.84 7.31
C LEU A 212 22.82 -31.79 7.64
N GLY A 213 22.29 -30.63 8.02
CA GLY A 213 20.85 -30.42 8.19
C GLY A 213 20.08 -30.73 6.91
N GLY A 214 20.59 -30.29 5.75
CA GLY A 214 20.05 -30.59 4.44
C GLY A 214 19.98 -32.09 4.16
N VAL A 215 21.08 -32.80 4.37
CA VAL A 215 21.15 -34.26 4.20
C VAL A 215 20.16 -34.96 5.13
N LEU A 216 20.07 -34.56 6.40
CA LEU A 216 19.16 -35.18 7.38
C LEU A 216 17.69 -35.02 6.98
N ILE A 217 17.27 -33.81 6.60
CA ILE A 217 15.88 -33.57 6.25
C ILE A 217 15.53 -34.17 4.89
N THR A 218 16.42 -34.08 3.90
CA THR A 218 16.21 -34.71 2.59
C THR A 218 16.14 -36.22 2.72
N ALA A 219 17.07 -36.86 3.43
CA ALA A 219 17.05 -38.30 3.66
C ALA A 219 15.84 -38.72 4.50
N GLY A 220 15.49 -37.96 5.53
CA GLY A 220 14.32 -38.24 6.39
C GLY A 220 13.01 -38.18 5.61
N LEU A 221 12.79 -37.12 4.84
CA LEU A 221 11.60 -36.97 4.00
C LEU A 221 11.57 -37.97 2.85
N SER A 222 12.71 -38.23 2.21
CA SER A 222 12.82 -39.25 1.15
C SER A 222 12.49 -40.64 1.68
N LEU A 223 13.04 -41.00 2.85
CA LEU A 223 12.79 -42.27 3.51
C LEU A 223 11.34 -42.37 3.98
N LEU A 224 10.76 -41.28 4.46
CA LEU A 224 9.35 -41.22 4.84
C LEU A 224 8.43 -41.46 3.64
N THR A 225 8.65 -40.76 2.53
CA THR A 225 7.93 -40.97 1.27
C THR A 225 8.10 -42.40 0.77
N TYR A 226 9.33 -42.93 0.78
CA TYR A 226 9.61 -44.32 0.40
C TYR A 226 8.88 -45.32 1.30
N THR A 227 8.82 -45.06 2.61
CA THR A 227 8.12 -45.90 3.59
C THR A 227 6.61 -45.96 3.29
N ILE A 228 6.00 -44.80 3.02
CA ILE A 228 4.57 -44.70 2.68
C ILE A 228 4.25 -45.53 1.44
N VAL A 229 5.09 -45.41 0.41
CA VAL A 229 4.93 -46.17 -0.84
C VAL A 229 5.06 -47.66 -0.57
N GLN A 230 6.11 -48.08 0.14
CA GLN A 230 6.35 -49.51 0.42
C GLN A 230 5.31 -50.15 1.34
N ALA A 231 4.65 -49.35 2.18
CA ALA A 231 3.60 -49.83 3.04
C ALA A 231 2.40 -50.38 2.26
N ALA A 232 2.18 -49.93 1.02
CA ALA A 232 1.15 -50.47 0.14
C ALA A 232 1.45 -51.91 -0.29
N ASP A 233 2.71 -52.22 -0.57
CA ASP A 233 3.15 -53.54 -1.07
C ASP A 233 3.42 -54.55 0.05
N HIS A 234 4.11 -54.12 1.11
CA HIS A 234 4.57 -55.00 2.19
C HIS A 234 3.64 -54.98 3.42
N GLY A 235 2.65 -54.09 3.44
CA GLY A 235 1.76 -53.87 4.57
C GLY A 235 2.35 -52.92 5.62
N TRP A 236 1.47 -52.18 6.27
CA TRP A 236 1.80 -51.15 7.26
C TRP A 236 2.48 -51.67 8.52
N VAL A 237 2.17 -52.91 8.94
CA VAL A 237 2.67 -53.51 10.18
C VAL A 237 3.88 -54.42 9.94
N SER A 238 4.38 -54.52 8.70
CA SER A 238 5.56 -55.32 8.43
C SER A 238 6.79 -54.76 9.16
N ALA A 239 7.67 -55.64 9.64
CA ALA A 239 8.91 -55.22 10.28
C ALA A 239 9.74 -54.28 9.38
N ARG A 240 9.69 -54.49 8.06
CA ARG A 240 10.35 -53.64 7.06
C ARG A 240 9.79 -52.21 7.07
N THR A 241 8.47 -52.05 6.98
CA THR A 241 7.81 -50.73 7.00
C THR A 241 8.08 -50.00 8.32
N LEU A 242 7.98 -50.68 9.46
CA LEU A 242 8.23 -50.10 10.78
C LEU A 242 9.69 -49.67 10.95
N LEU A 243 10.66 -50.45 10.46
CA LEU A 243 12.08 -50.07 10.49
C LEU A 243 12.37 -48.85 9.62
N LEU A 244 11.79 -48.77 8.41
CA LEU A 244 11.94 -47.61 7.54
C LEU A 244 11.29 -46.36 8.15
N ALA A 245 10.10 -46.50 8.75
CA ALA A 245 9.41 -45.43 9.48
C ALA A 245 10.23 -44.93 10.67
N ALA A 246 10.79 -45.84 11.48
CA ALA A 246 11.66 -45.50 12.60
C ALA A 246 12.93 -44.80 12.12
N GLY A 247 13.54 -45.27 11.02
CA GLY A 247 14.69 -44.61 10.40
C GLY A 247 14.37 -43.19 9.94
N ALA A 248 13.23 -42.99 9.28
CA ALA A 248 12.78 -41.66 8.85
C ALA A 248 12.57 -40.73 10.06
N LEU A 249 11.94 -41.24 11.11
CA LEU A 249 11.73 -40.50 12.36
C LEU A 249 13.05 -40.10 13.01
N VAL A 250 14.03 -41.00 13.08
CA VAL A 250 15.37 -40.71 13.61
C VAL A 250 16.07 -39.62 12.80
N LEU A 251 15.98 -39.66 11.46
CA LEU A 251 16.57 -38.64 10.59
C LEU A 251 15.91 -37.26 10.80
N VAL A 252 14.58 -37.21 10.89
CA VAL A 252 13.84 -35.95 11.15
C VAL A 252 14.12 -35.41 12.55
N LEU A 253 14.15 -36.25 13.59
CA LEU A 253 14.52 -35.83 14.95
C LEU A 253 15.98 -35.37 15.02
N GLY A 254 16.87 -36.04 14.29
CA GLY A 254 18.26 -35.63 14.11
C GLY A 254 18.37 -34.26 13.45
N PHE A 255 17.55 -33.98 12.44
CA PHE A 255 17.44 -32.66 11.82
C PHE A 255 17.00 -31.60 12.84
N VAL A 256 15.91 -31.83 13.59
CA VAL A 256 15.42 -30.89 14.61
C VAL A 256 16.50 -30.60 15.66
N TYR A 257 17.18 -31.64 16.15
CA TYR A 257 18.30 -31.50 17.09
C TYR A 257 19.45 -30.68 16.50
N ARG A 258 19.78 -30.90 15.22
CA ARG A 258 20.80 -30.13 14.50
C ARG A 258 20.40 -28.67 14.36
N GLN A 259 19.16 -28.38 13.97
CA GLN A 259 18.67 -27.01 13.82
C GLN A 259 18.71 -26.22 15.14
N ALA A 260 18.49 -26.88 16.28
CA ALA A 260 18.58 -26.24 17.59
C ALA A 260 20.00 -25.86 18.03
N ARG A 261 21.05 -26.43 17.42
CA ARG A 261 22.46 -26.23 17.83
C ARG A 261 23.39 -25.71 16.74
N ALA A 262 22.97 -25.75 15.48
CA ALA A 262 23.78 -25.28 14.37
C ALA A 262 24.00 -23.76 14.46
N LYS A 263 25.21 -23.30 14.08
CA LYS A 263 25.52 -21.86 13.99
C LYS A 263 24.73 -21.17 12.88
N ASN A 264 24.51 -21.87 11.76
CA ASN A 264 23.80 -21.39 10.58
C ASN A 264 22.71 -22.40 10.17
N PRO A 265 21.61 -22.56 10.95
CA PRO A 265 20.57 -23.54 10.65
C PRO A 265 19.90 -23.29 9.29
N LEU A 266 19.38 -24.35 8.66
CA LEU A 266 18.45 -24.26 7.52
C LEU A 266 17.14 -23.58 7.92
N VAL A 267 16.58 -23.97 9.07
CA VAL A 267 15.36 -23.40 9.63
C VAL A 267 15.68 -22.87 11.03
N PRO A 268 15.97 -21.56 11.18
CA PRO A 268 16.15 -20.96 12.49
C PRO A 268 14.86 -21.12 13.29
N LEU A 269 14.94 -21.77 14.46
CA LEU A 269 13.77 -21.99 15.32
C LEU A 269 13.13 -20.67 15.79
N GLY A 270 13.88 -19.56 15.72
CA GLY A 270 13.38 -18.20 15.94
C GLY A 270 12.23 -17.80 15.01
N ILE A 271 12.12 -18.39 13.80
CA ILE A 271 10.99 -18.14 12.89
C ILE A 271 9.66 -18.54 13.54
N PHE A 272 9.66 -19.58 14.38
CA PHE A 272 8.46 -20.01 15.11
C PHE A 272 8.11 -19.12 16.31
N ARG A 273 8.95 -18.13 16.68
CA ARG A 273 8.54 -17.08 17.64
C ARG A 273 7.43 -16.22 17.06
N ALA A 274 7.40 -16.02 15.74
CA ALA A 274 6.26 -15.46 15.04
C ALA A 274 5.12 -16.50 15.06
N ARG A 275 4.31 -16.45 16.12
CA ARG A 275 3.29 -17.45 16.44
C ARG A 275 2.38 -17.78 15.26
N ASN A 276 1.99 -16.77 14.47
CA ASN A 276 1.12 -16.96 13.31
C ASN A 276 1.80 -17.75 12.17
N VAL A 277 3.11 -17.63 11.97
CA VAL A 277 3.85 -18.36 10.93
C VAL A 277 3.82 -19.87 11.18
N GLY A 278 4.11 -20.29 12.42
CA GLY A 278 4.10 -21.70 12.81
C GLY A 278 2.70 -22.33 12.71
N TRP A 279 1.69 -21.67 13.28
CA TRP A 279 0.33 -22.18 13.26
C TRP A 279 -0.30 -22.15 11.87
N ALA A 280 -0.03 -21.13 11.05
CA ALA A 280 -0.52 -21.09 9.66
C ALA A 280 0.02 -22.27 8.85
N ASN A 281 1.30 -22.62 8.99
CA ASN A 281 1.87 -23.80 8.34
C ASN A 281 1.23 -25.11 8.80
N LEU A 282 0.95 -25.25 10.11
CA LEU A 282 0.28 -26.45 10.63
C LEU A 282 -1.18 -26.56 10.16
N ILE A 283 -1.93 -25.46 10.22
CA ILE A 283 -3.31 -25.37 9.73
C ILE A 283 -3.34 -25.70 8.23
N GLN A 284 -2.41 -25.14 7.45
CA GLN A 284 -2.26 -25.45 6.03
C GLN A 284 -2.00 -26.94 5.81
N THR A 285 -1.07 -27.54 6.55
CA THR A 285 -0.74 -28.97 6.46
C THR A 285 -1.97 -29.85 6.68
N LEU A 286 -2.76 -29.56 7.73
CA LEU A 286 -3.99 -30.31 8.04
C LEU A 286 -5.07 -30.14 6.97
N MET A 287 -5.23 -28.91 6.46
CA MET A 287 -6.19 -28.61 5.39
C MET A 287 -5.83 -29.38 4.12
N VAL A 288 -4.56 -29.31 3.67
CA VAL A 288 -4.13 -29.98 2.43
C VAL A 288 -4.09 -31.50 2.58
N ALA A 289 -3.83 -32.02 3.79
CA ALA A 289 -3.93 -33.45 4.10
C ALA A 289 -5.37 -33.97 3.93
N GLY A 290 -6.37 -33.22 4.40
CA GLY A 290 -7.78 -33.55 4.16
C GLY A 290 -8.17 -33.46 2.69
N PHE A 291 -7.68 -32.43 1.98
CA PHE A 291 -7.90 -32.24 0.54
C PHE A 291 -7.30 -33.34 -0.34
N ALA A 292 -6.20 -33.96 0.08
CA ALA A 292 -5.55 -35.01 -0.71
C ALA A 292 -6.47 -36.22 -0.96
N GLY A 293 -7.28 -36.58 0.04
CA GLY A 293 -8.29 -37.63 -0.10
C GLY A 293 -9.30 -37.32 -1.20
N MET A 294 -9.78 -36.07 -1.28
CA MET A 294 -10.69 -35.62 -2.33
C MET A 294 -10.13 -35.89 -3.73
N PHE A 295 -8.93 -35.41 -4.03
CA PHE A 295 -8.35 -35.54 -5.38
C PHE A 295 -8.07 -36.98 -5.79
N PHE A 296 -7.50 -37.79 -4.89
CA PHE A 296 -7.12 -39.16 -5.23
C PHE A 296 -8.28 -40.15 -5.08
N LEU A 297 -8.86 -40.25 -3.89
CA LEU A 297 -9.95 -41.21 -3.61
C LEU A 297 -11.26 -40.77 -4.25
N GLY A 298 -11.50 -39.47 -4.41
CA GLY A 298 -12.68 -38.97 -5.14
C GLY A 298 -12.60 -39.30 -6.64
N ALA A 299 -11.42 -39.19 -7.26
CA ALA A 299 -11.23 -39.64 -8.63
C ALA A 299 -11.44 -41.15 -8.77
N LEU A 300 -10.93 -41.95 -7.83
CA LEU A 300 -11.16 -43.40 -7.81
C LEU A 300 -12.62 -43.78 -7.56
N TYR A 301 -13.38 -43.00 -6.79
CA TYR A 301 -14.82 -43.18 -6.65
C TYR A 301 -15.54 -42.92 -7.99
N LEU A 302 -15.28 -41.77 -8.62
CA LEU A 302 -15.86 -41.47 -9.93
C LEU A 302 -15.52 -42.54 -10.98
N GLN A 303 -14.28 -43.03 -10.97
CA GLN A 303 -13.80 -44.03 -11.92
C GLN A 303 -14.32 -45.44 -11.65
N ASN A 304 -14.09 -45.97 -10.45
CA ASN A 304 -14.31 -47.38 -10.13
C ASN A 304 -15.72 -47.68 -9.65
N VAL A 305 -16.46 -46.67 -9.17
CA VAL A 305 -17.84 -46.82 -8.69
C VAL A 305 -18.83 -46.24 -9.69
N LEU A 306 -18.64 -45.00 -10.12
CA LEU A 306 -19.55 -44.35 -11.09
C LEU A 306 -19.19 -44.60 -12.57
N GLY A 307 -18.04 -45.21 -12.86
CA GLY A 307 -17.65 -45.59 -14.21
C GLY A 307 -17.23 -44.43 -15.12
N TYR A 308 -16.82 -43.28 -14.56
CA TYR A 308 -16.42 -42.11 -15.34
C TYR A 308 -15.08 -42.37 -16.03
N SER A 309 -14.97 -41.91 -17.28
CA SER A 309 -13.71 -41.81 -18.01
C SER A 309 -12.79 -40.73 -17.42
N VAL A 310 -11.50 -40.78 -17.78
CA VAL A 310 -10.51 -39.80 -17.30
C VAL A 310 -10.88 -38.37 -17.71
N ALA A 311 -11.37 -38.20 -18.95
CA ALA A 311 -11.83 -36.90 -19.43
C ALA A 311 -13.02 -36.39 -18.60
N GLU A 312 -14.02 -37.24 -18.34
CA GLU A 312 -15.19 -36.88 -17.52
C GLU A 312 -14.81 -36.51 -16.08
N ILE A 313 -13.84 -37.20 -15.48
CA ILE A 313 -13.30 -36.83 -14.16
C ILE A 313 -12.66 -35.43 -14.21
N GLY A 314 -11.88 -35.12 -15.24
CA GLY A 314 -11.33 -33.77 -15.42
C GLY A 314 -12.41 -32.69 -15.48
N PHE A 315 -13.49 -32.92 -16.25
CA PHE A 315 -14.63 -32.01 -16.31
C PHE A 315 -15.40 -31.92 -14.98
N ALA A 316 -15.52 -33.03 -14.25
CA ALA A 316 -16.18 -33.07 -12.95
C ALA A 316 -15.49 -32.18 -11.90
N TYR A 317 -14.17 -31.97 -11.99
CA TYR A 317 -13.40 -31.12 -11.08
C TYR A 317 -13.27 -29.66 -11.53
N LEU A 318 -13.80 -29.29 -12.71
CA LEU A 318 -13.76 -27.89 -13.16
C LEU A 318 -14.45 -26.90 -12.22
N PRO A 319 -15.64 -27.19 -11.63
CA PRO A 319 -16.30 -26.24 -10.73
C PRO A 319 -15.44 -25.88 -9.51
N LEU A 320 -14.71 -26.85 -8.97
CA LEU A 320 -13.74 -26.63 -7.88
C LEU A 320 -12.70 -25.59 -8.31
N THR A 321 -12.11 -25.79 -9.49
CA THR A 321 -11.05 -24.94 -10.03
C THR A 321 -11.54 -23.53 -10.33
N VAL A 322 -12.73 -23.40 -10.92
CA VAL A 322 -13.38 -22.12 -11.22
C VAL A 322 -13.73 -21.37 -9.93
N ALA A 323 -14.27 -22.05 -8.92
CA ALA A 323 -14.57 -21.44 -7.64
C ALA A 323 -13.31 -20.92 -6.95
N ILE A 324 -12.22 -21.72 -6.92
CA ILE A 324 -10.92 -21.26 -6.40
C ILE A 324 -10.45 -20.02 -7.17
N ALA A 325 -10.52 -20.03 -8.50
CA ALA A 325 -10.11 -18.89 -9.33
C ALA A 325 -10.90 -17.62 -8.99
N VAL A 326 -12.23 -17.70 -8.97
CA VAL A 326 -13.09 -16.54 -8.72
C VAL A 326 -12.86 -15.99 -7.31
N LEU A 327 -12.85 -16.86 -6.29
CA LEU A 327 -12.72 -16.42 -4.91
C LEU A 327 -11.31 -15.92 -4.62
N SER A 328 -10.27 -16.63 -5.06
CA SER A 328 -8.88 -16.23 -4.85
C SER A 328 -8.53 -14.95 -5.60
N LEU A 329 -8.98 -14.76 -6.83
CA LEU A 329 -8.58 -13.59 -7.63
C LEU A 329 -9.42 -12.34 -7.35
N LYS A 330 -10.70 -12.47 -6.96
CA LYS A 330 -11.62 -11.32 -6.79
C LYS A 330 -11.94 -11.01 -5.33
N ALA A 331 -12.26 -12.02 -4.53
CA ALA A 331 -12.76 -11.83 -3.18
C ALA A 331 -11.64 -11.78 -2.15
N ALA A 332 -10.74 -12.77 -2.18
CA ALA A 332 -9.67 -12.92 -1.19
C ALA A 332 -8.76 -11.68 -1.05
N PRO A 333 -8.30 -10.98 -2.10
CA PRO A 333 -7.43 -9.82 -1.93
C PRO A 333 -8.14 -8.69 -1.18
N LYS A 334 -9.38 -8.39 -1.59
CA LYS A 334 -10.22 -7.37 -0.96
C LYS A 334 -10.56 -7.70 0.49
N LEU A 335 -10.77 -8.98 0.77
CA LEU A 335 -11.10 -9.46 2.11
C LEU A 335 -9.86 -9.45 3.01
N ILE A 336 -8.70 -9.90 2.53
CA ILE A 336 -7.42 -9.88 3.26
C ILE A 336 -6.99 -8.44 3.57
N GLU A 337 -7.33 -7.48 2.71
CA GLU A 337 -7.15 -6.05 2.98
C GLU A 337 -7.96 -5.59 4.20
N LYS A 338 -9.20 -6.07 4.35
CA LYS A 338 -10.20 -5.55 5.30
C LYS A 338 -10.29 -6.31 6.62
N VAL A 339 -10.14 -7.62 6.59
CA VAL A 339 -10.35 -8.50 7.75
C VAL A 339 -9.14 -9.37 8.03
N ASP A 340 -8.97 -9.77 9.29
CA ASP A 340 -7.84 -10.58 9.70
C ASP A 340 -7.94 -12.03 9.18
N ALA A 341 -6.80 -12.72 9.15
CA ALA A 341 -6.70 -14.08 8.62
C ALA A 341 -7.61 -15.08 9.36
N ARG A 342 -7.82 -14.94 10.67
CA ARG A 342 -8.65 -15.88 11.44
C ARG A 342 -10.11 -15.75 11.02
N THR A 343 -10.61 -14.53 10.84
CA THR A 343 -11.98 -14.24 10.41
C THR A 343 -12.28 -14.81 9.01
N LEU A 344 -11.27 -14.91 8.14
CA LEU A 344 -11.41 -15.55 6.83
C LEU A 344 -11.27 -17.08 6.86
N LEU A 345 -10.35 -17.59 7.68
CA LEU A 345 -10.04 -19.01 7.71
C LEU A 345 -11.16 -19.85 8.32
N VAL A 346 -11.83 -19.38 9.37
CA VAL A 346 -12.90 -20.16 10.02
C VAL A 346 -14.05 -20.50 9.05
N PRO A 347 -14.71 -19.53 8.39
CA PRO A 347 -15.79 -19.85 7.45
C PRO A 347 -15.30 -20.64 6.25
N GLY A 348 -14.11 -20.33 5.72
CA GLY A 348 -13.54 -21.07 4.60
C GLY A 348 -13.25 -22.54 4.96
N LEU A 349 -12.65 -22.80 6.12
CA LEU A 349 -12.39 -24.17 6.59
C LEU A 349 -13.68 -24.91 6.95
N LEU A 350 -14.72 -24.22 7.43
CA LEU A 350 -16.04 -24.82 7.63
C LEU A 350 -16.68 -25.27 6.31
N LEU A 351 -16.53 -24.49 5.24
CA LEU A 351 -16.97 -24.90 3.90
C LEU A 351 -16.18 -26.12 3.40
N VAL A 352 -14.86 -26.15 3.64
CA VAL A 352 -14.03 -27.31 3.30
C VAL A 352 -14.47 -28.55 4.09
N ALA A 353 -14.64 -28.43 5.41
CA ALA A 353 -15.09 -29.52 6.27
C ALA A 353 -16.49 -29.99 5.87
N GLY A 354 -17.41 -29.06 5.57
CA GLY A 354 -18.75 -29.36 5.08
C GLY A 354 -18.74 -30.10 3.75
N GLY A 355 -17.89 -29.69 2.81
CA GLY A 355 -17.70 -30.36 1.52
C GLY A 355 -17.19 -31.79 1.70
N LEU A 356 -16.15 -32.01 2.50
CA LEU A 356 -15.62 -33.35 2.80
C LEU A 356 -16.64 -34.21 3.56
N ALA A 357 -17.36 -33.63 4.54
CA ALA A 357 -18.37 -34.35 5.31
C ALA A 357 -19.57 -34.75 4.45
N PHE A 358 -19.93 -33.92 3.47
CA PHE A 358 -20.96 -34.25 2.50
C PHE A 358 -20.49 -35.36 1.58
N PHE A 359 -19.24 -35.29 1.10
CA PHE A 359 -18.68 -36.33 0.24
C PHE A 359 -18.45 -37.66 0.97
N ALA A 360 -18.30 -37.63 2.29
CA ALA A 360 -18.29 -38.81 3.14
C ALA A 360 -19.62 -39.57 3.17
N ARG A 361 -20.69 -39.04 2.56
CA ARG A 361 -22.00 -39.70 2.44
C ARG A 361 -22.33 -40.13 1.02
N VAL A 362 -21.33 -40.17 0.13
CA VAL A 362 -21.54 -40.46 -1.28
C VAL A 362 -22.11 -41.88 -1.48
N PRO A 363 -23.21 -42.07 -2.23
CA PRO A 363 -23.83 -43.38 -2.42
C PRO A 363 -23.16 -44.17 -3.55
N VAL A 364 -23.46 -45.46 -3.68
CA VAL A 364 -22.91 -46.32 -4.75
C VAL A 364 -23.49 -45.96 -6.12
N ASP A 365 -24.75 -45.53 -6.16
CA ASP A 365 -25.50 -45.09 -7.34
C ASP A 365 -25.58 -43.55 -7.45
N GLY A 366 -24.50 -42.88 -7.05
CA GLY A 366 -24.43 -41.42 -7.00
C GLY A 366 -24.59 -40.72 -8.34
N THR A 367 -25.12 -39.50 -8.29
CA THR A 367 -25.32 -38.63 -9.43
C THR A 367 -24.45 -37.39 -9.31
N TYR A 368 -23.91 -36.90 -10.43
CA TYR A 368 -22.99 -35.75 -10.42
C TYR A 368 -23.60 -34.51 -9.74
N TRP A 369 -24.83 -34.14 -10.12
CA TRP A 369 -25.43 -32.88 -9.68
C TRP A 369 -25.81 -32.85 -8.19
N VAL A 370 -26.08 -34.01 -7.59
CA VAL A 370 -26.49 -34.10 -6.18
C VAL A 370 -25.29 -34.41 -5.29
N ASP A 371 -24.44 -35.35 -5.70
CA ASP A 371 -23.43 -35.95 -4.81
C ASP A 371 -22.02 -35.40 -5.03
N VAL A 372 -21.72 -34.84 -6.21
CA VAL A 372 -20.36 -34.42 -6.60
C VAL A 372 -20.26 -32.91 -6.78
N PHE A 373 -21.14 -32.32 -7.57
CA PHE A 373 -21.12 -30.89 -7.91
C PHE A 373 -21.16 -29.97 -6.67
N PRO A 374 -22.06 -30.19 -5.67
CA PRO A 374 -22.07 -29.33 -4.49
C PRO A 374 -20.80 -29.46 -3.66
N VAL A 375 -20.19 -30.65 -3.63
CA VAL A 375 -18.89 -30.87 -2.98
C VAL A 375 -17.81 -30.04 -3.68
N MET A 376 -17.74 -30.05 -5.02
CA MET A 376 -16.77 -29.23 -5.76
C MET A 376 -16.90 -27.74 -5.44
N VAL A 377 -18.14 -27.23 -5.38
CA VAL A 377 -18.40 -25.83 -5.08
C VAL A 377 -18.01 -25.48 -3.65
N LEU A 378 -18.42 -26.28 -2.65
CA LEU A 378 -18.09 -26.05 -1.25
C LEU A 378 -16.58 -26.05 -1.01
N LEU A 379 -15.90 -27.07 -1.52
CA LEU A 379 -14.45 -27.18 -1.42
C LEU A 379 -13.76 -26.02 -2.14
N GLY A 380 -14.25 -25.62 -3.32
CA GLY A 380 -13.61 -24.59 -4.13
C GLY A 380 -13.76 -23.19 -3.55
N VAL A 381 -14.94 -22.86 -3.01
CA VAL A 381 -15.17 -21.59 -2.30
C VAL A 381 -14.32 -21.53 -1.03
N GLY A 382 -14.31 -22.60 -0.23
CA GLY A 382 -13.52 -22.67 0.99
C GLY A 382 -12.02 -22.55 0.72
N ALA A 383 -11.51 -23.31 -0.26
CA ALA A 383 -10.11 -23.27 -0.68
C ALA A 383 -9.69 -21.91 -1.25
N GLY A 384 -10.51 -21.30 -2.09
CA GLY A 384 -10.23 -20.01 -2.73
C GLY A 384 -10.05 -18.86 -1.73
N ILE A 385 -10.64 -18.96 -0.54
CA ILE A 385 -10.44 -18.00 0.56
C ILE A 385 -9.29 -18.44 1.47
N CYS A 386 -9.22 -19.72 1.83
CA CYS A 386 -8.25 -20.21 2.81
C CYS A 386 -6.81 -20.19 2.28
N PHE A 387 -6.57 -20.58 1.03
CA PHE A 387 -5.21 -20.66 0.50
C PHE A 387 -4.49 -19.29 0.52
N PRO A 388 -5.05 -18.21 -0.05
CA PRO A 388 -4.43 -16.89 0.03
C PRO A 388 -4.22 -16.41 1.48
N ALA A 389 -5.21 -16.65 2.36
CA ALA A 389 -5.13 -16.23 3.76
C ALA A 389 -4.02 -16.98 4.52
N LEU A 390 -3.87 -18.29 4.31
CA LEU A 390 -2.79 -19.08 4.92
C LEU A 390 -1.42 -18.68 4.40
N LEU A 391 -1.27 -18.45 3.10
CA LEU A 391 0.00 -18.00 2.52
C LEU A 391 0.40 -16.62 3.04
N THR A 392 -0.55 -15.70 3.12
CA THR A 392 -0.33 -14.36 3.69
C THR A 392 0.07 -14.46 5.17
N ALA A 393 -0.61 -15.28 5.95
CA ALA A 393 -0.28 -15.48 7.36
C ALA A 393 1.09 -16.15 7.54
N ALA A 394 1.43 -17.13 6.72
CA ALA A 394 2.71 -17.83 6.76
C ALA A 394 3.90 -16.94 6.35
N MET A 395 3.65 -15.93 5.50
CA MET A 395 4.64 -14.94 5.08
C MET A 395 4.58 -13.62 5.87
N SER A 396 3.71 -13.52 6.88
CA SER A 396 3.55 -12.28 7.65
C SER A 396 4.86 -11.90 8.37
N GLN A 397 5.28 -10.63 8.27
CA GLN A 397 6.54 -10.11 8.82
C GLN A 397 7.79 -10.84 8.25
N ALA A 398 7.73 -11.33 7.01
CA ALA A 398 8.91 -11.86 6.35
C ALA A 398 9.84 -10.72 5.94
N THR A 399 11.11 -10.83 6.31
CA THR A 399 12.15 -9.89 5.94
C THR A 399 12.85 -10.35 4.66
N SER A 400 13.61 -9.46 4.03
CA SER A 400 14.46 -9.85 2.89
C SER A 400 15.47 -10.94 3.25
N GLU A 401 15.88 -11.08 4.52
CA GLU A 401 16.85 -12.08 4.97
C GLU A 401 16.28 -13.50 5.19
N ASP A 402 14.99 -13.62 5.54
CA ASP A 402 14.36 -14.89 5.92
C ASP A 402 13.18 -15.33 5.05
N ALA A 403 12.78 -14.53 4.05
CA ALA A 403 11.67 -14.85 3.16
C ALA A 403 11.89 -16.14 2.33
N GLY A 404 13.12 -16.51 1.95
CA GLY A 404 13.40 -17.75 1.23
C GLY A 404 13.24 -18.99 2.10
N VAL A 405 13.71 -18.96 3.35
CA VAL A 405 13.47 -20.03 4.33
C VAL A 405 11.98 -20.17 4.65
N ARG A 406 11.25 -19.06 4.84
CA ARG A 406 9.79 -19.11 5.08
C ARG A 406 9.02 -19.66 3.88
N SER A 407 9.36 -19.20 2.68
CA SER A 407 8.84 -19.73 1.41
C SER A 407 9.12 -21.23 1.28
N GLY A 408 10.35 -21.66 1.53
CA GLY A 408 10.75 -23.06 1.53
C GLY A 408 9.96 -23.89 2.53
N LEU A 409 9.70 -23.38 3.73
CA LEU A 409 8.86 -24.04 4.74
C LEU A 409 7.43 -24.23 4.25
N VAL A 410 6.82 -23.19 3.68
CA VAL A 410 5.47 -23.24 3.10
C VAL A 410 5.38 -24.24 1.96
N SER A 411 6.32 -24.21 1.00
CA SER A 411 6.32 -25.17 -0.10
C SER A 411 6.51 -26.60 0.41
N THR A 412 7.34 -26.78 1.44
CA THR A 412 7.59 -28.09 2.05
C THR A 412 6.33 -28.64 2.71
N THR A 413 5.59 -27.84 3.48
CA THR A 413 4.33 -28.26 4.11
C THR A 413 3.24 -28.52 3.07
N GLN A 414 3.19 -27.73 1.99
CA GLN A 414 2.31 -27.98 0.85
C GLN A 414 2.60 -29.28 0.12
N GLN A 415 3.86 -29.71 0.04
CA GLN A 415 4.23 -30.92 -0.67
C GLN A 415 4.09 -32.19 0.18
N ILE A 416 4.48 -32.12 1.45
CA ILE A 416 4.49 -33.28 2.35
C ILE A 416 3.11 -33.51 2.97
N GLY A 417 2.37 -32.44 3.28
CA GLY A 417 1.06 -32.51 3.92
C GLY A 417 0.08 -33.42 3.17
N PRO A 418 -0.13 -33.24 1.85
CA PRO A 418 -0.99 -34.10 1.05
C PRO A 418 -0.53 -35.55 1.01
N ALA A 419 0.79 -35.80 0.92
CA ALA A 419 1.34 -37.14 0.86
C ALA A 419 1.11 -37.91 2.18
N LEU A 420 1.36 -37.28 3.32
CA LEU A 420 1.08 -37.87 4.64
C LEU A 420 -0.41 -38.05 4.88
N GLY A 421 -1.21 -37.05 4.52
CA GLY A 421 -2.67 -37.14 4.61
C GLY A 421 -3.20 -38.30 3.80
N LEU A 422 -2.87 -38.36 2.51
CA LEU A 422 -3.32 -39.41 1.62
C LEU A 422 -2.86 -40.80 2.07
N ALA A 423 -1.64 -40.93 2.59
CA ALA A 423 -1.14 -42.19 3.12
C ALA A 423 -2.05 -42.76 4.23
N VAL A 424 -2.42 -41.92 5.19
CA VAL A 424 -3.32 -42.29 6.29
C VAL A 424 -4.72 -42.59 5.75
N LEU A 425 -5.26 -41.71 4.90
CA LEU A 425 -6.61 -41.84 4.34
C LEU A 425 -6.76 -43.10 3.48
N ALA A 426 -5.81 -43.38 2.59
CA ALA A 426 -5.81 -44.54 1.71
C ALA A 426 -5.61 -45.85 2.47
N ALA A 427 -4.75 -45.88 3.50
CA ALA A 427 -4.56 -47.05 4.35
C ALA A 427 -5.85 -47.45 5.06
N LEU A 428 -6.54 -46.48 5.65
CA LEU A 428 -7.79 -46.70 6.39
C LEU A 428 -8.94 -47.04 5.44
N SER A 429 -9.02 -46.38 4.28
CA SER A 429 -9.95 -46.74 3.21
C SER A 429 -9.75 -48.19 2.76
N THR A 430 -8.50 -48.58 2.51
CA THR A 430 -8.16 -49.94 2.02
C THR A 430 -8.47 -51.00 3.08
N ALA A 431 -8.15 -50.74 4.35
CA ALA A 431 -8.48 -51.63 5.45
C ALA A 431 -10.00 -51.85 5.53
N ARG A 432 -10.78 -50.78 5.52
CA ARG A 432 -12.25 -50.86 5.55
C ARG A 432 -12.83 -51.60 4.35
N THR A 433 -12.33 -51.35 3.14
CA THR A 433 -12.75 -52.08 1.94
C THR A 433 -12.40 -53.57 2.03
N ARG A 434 -11.22 -53.94 2.52
CA ARG A 434 -10.84 -55.35 2.69
C ARG A 434 -11.75 -56.07 3.69
N ASP A 435 -12.05 -55.44 4.82
CA ASP A 435 -12.93 -56.00 5.83
C ASP A 435 -14.34 -56.19 5.28
N ALA A 436 -14.90 -55.20 4.57
CA ALA A 436 -16.21 -55.29 3.93
C ALA A 436 -16.29 -56.39 2.85
N VAL A 437 -15.25 -56.53 2.01
CA VAL A 437 -15.16 -57.63 1.03
C VAL A 437 -15.07 -58.99 1.73
N ALA A 438 -14.33 -59.08 2.84
CA ALA A 438 -14.24 -60.31 3.63
C ALA A 438 -15.57 -60.68 4.31
N GLU A 439 -16.39 -59.68 4.64
CA GLU A 439 -17.77 -59.83 5.15
C GLU A 439 -18.79 -60.18 4.05
N GLY A 440 -18.38 -60.15 2.76
CA GLY A 440 -19.20 -60.56 1.62
C GLY A 440 -19.94 -59.42 0.91
N GLU A 441 -19.62 -58.16 1.19
CA GLU A 441 -20.21 -57.01 0.47
C GLU A 441 -19.76 -56.97 -1.00
N PRO A 442 -20.62 -56.54 -1.94
CA PRO A 442 -20.23 -56.27 -3.33
C PRO A 442 -19.06 -55.27 -3.41
N LEU A 443 -18.16 -55.45 -4.37
CA LEU A 443 -16.93 -54.64 -4.49
C LEU A 443 -17.22 -53.13 -4.56
N ALA A 444 -18.27 -52.72 -5.28
CA ALA A 444 -18.63 -51.30 -5.39
C ALA A 444 -19.10 -50.70 -4.04
N GLU A 445 -19.85 -51.47 -3.24
CA GLU A 445 -20.27 -51.08 -1.88
C GLU A 445 -19.06 -51.00 -0.93
N ALA A 446 -18.20 -52.01 -0.97
CA ALA A 446 -16.99 -52.07 -0.14
C ALA A 446 -15.99 -50.94 -0.46
N LEU A 447 -15.81 -50.60 -1.74
CA LEU A 447 -14.99 -49.47 -2.18
C LEU A 447 -15.60 -48.14 -1.69
N THR A 448 -16.92 -47.97 -1.88
CA THR A 448 -17.63 -46.78 -1.44
C THR A 448 -17.52 -46.57 0.07
N SER A 449 -17.70 -47.63 0.87
CA SER A 449 -17.53 -47.55 2.33
C SER A 449 -16.10 -47.15 2.74
N GLY A 450 -15.08 -47.64 2.02
CA GLY A 450 -13.68 -47.23 2.22
C GLY A 450 -13.47 -45.74 1.95
N TYR A 451 -13.98 -45.23 0.82
CA TYR A 451 -13.85 -43.83 0.45
C TYR A 451 -14.61 -42.90 1.42
N GLN A 452 -15.82 -43.29 1.83
CA GLN A 452 -16.60 -42.56 2.84
C GLN A 452 -15.82 -42.40 4.15
N LEU A 453 -15.17 -43.47 4.63
CA LEU A 453 -14.33 -43.43 5.83
C LEU A 453 -13.17 -42.44 5.66
N ALA A 454 -12.50 -42.46 4.50
CA ALA A 454 -11.41 -41.53 4.24
C ALA A 454 -11.88 -40.06 4.24
N PHE A 455 -13.00 -39.74 3.59
CA PHE A 455 -13.53 -38.37 3.60
C PHE A 455 -13.97 -37.92 5.00
N LEU A 456 -14.49 -38.84 5.82
CA LEU A 456 -14.83 -38.57 7.21
C LEU A 456 -13.58 -38.24 8.05
N ILE A 457 -12.48 -38.97 7.87
CA ILE A 457 -11.22 -38.69 8.56
C ILE A 457 -10.58 -37.40 8.05
N GLY A 458 -10.65 -37.15 6.74
CA GLY A 458 -10.25 -35.87 6.13
C GLY A 458 -11.01 -34.69 6.72
N THR A 459 -12.32 -34.86 6.96
CA THR A 459 -13.14 -33.88 7.69
C THR A 459 -12.59 -33.66 9.10
N GLY A 460 -12.21 -34.73 9.80
CA GLY A 460 -11.55 -34.65 11.11
C GLY A 460 -10.28 -33.78 11.10
N PHE A 461 -9.40 -33.93 10.09
CA PHE A 461 -8.21 -33.08 9.96
C PHE A 461 -8.56 -31.60 9.83
N VAL A 462 -9.58 -31.28 9.02
CA VAL A 462 -10.03 -29.89 8.82
C VAL A 462 -10.72 -29.34 10.08
N LEU A 463 -11.48 -30.15 10.82
CA LEU A 463 -12.05 -29.75 12.11
C LEU A 463 -10.97 -29.43 13.15
N VAL A 464 -9.88 -30.20 13.19
CA VAL A 464 -8.70 -29.87 14.01
C VAL A 464 -8.07 -28.56 13.54
N ALA A 465 -7.95 -28.34 12.23
CA ALA A 465 -7.46 -27.09 11.67
C ALA A 465 -8.32 -25.88 12.07
N ILE A 466 -9.66 -26.03 12.10
CA ILE A 466 -10.60 -25.02 12.60
C ILE A 466 -10.36 -24.76 14.09
N ALA A 467 -10.27 -25.82 14.90
CA ALA A 467 -10.03 -25.68 16.33
C ALA A 467 -8.71 -24.93 16.61
N LEU A 468 -7.64 -25.24 15.87
CA LEU A 468 -6.38 -24.50 15.96
C LEU A 468 -6.54 -23.04 15.50
N THR A 469 -7.24 -22.80 14.39
CA THR A 469 -7.51 -21.44 13.90
C THR A 469 -8.21 -20.59 14.97
N VAL A 470 -9.19 -21.16 15.68
CA VAL A 470 -9.94 -20.46 16.73
C VAL A 470 -9.14 -20.28 18.02
N THR A 471 -8.29 -21.25 18.39
CA THR A 471 -7.63 -21.28 19.71
C THR A 471 -6.24 -20.65 19.72
N VAL A 472 -5.46 -20.80 18.64
CA VAL A 472 -4.02 -20.46 18.64
C VAL A 472 -3.61 -19.38 17.66
N LEU A 473 -4.39 -19.17 16.58
CA LEU A 473 -4.15 -18.07 15.64
C LEU A 473 -4.67 -16.76 16.25
N LYS A 474 -3.77 -15.81 16.49
CA LYS A 474 -4.17 -14.50 17.02
C LYS A 474 -4.79 -13.69 15.89
N PRO A 475 -5.96 -13.03 16.12
CA PRO A 475 -6.44 -12.01 15.21
C PRO A 475 -5.31 -11.00 15.00
N ALA A 476 -4.99 -10.69 13.76
CA ALA A 476 -4.37 -9.39 13.52
C ALA A 476 -5.41 -8.35 13.93
N ALA A 477 -5.00 -7.27 14.61
CA ALA A 477 -5.91 -6.15 14.85
C ALA A 477 -6.59 -5.80 13.51
N PRO A 478 -7.92 -5.55 13.47
CA PRO A 478 -8.61 -5.16 12.25
C PRO A 478 -7.83 -4.01 11.60
N LYS A 479 -7.46 -4.23 10.35
CA LYS A 479 -6.44 -3.43 9.66
C LYS A 479 -7.02 -2.40 8.68
N THR A 480 -8.33 -2.23 8.71
CA THR A 480 -8.94 -0.93 8.51
C THR A 480 -9.12 -0.33 9.89
N ALA A 481 -8.85 0.96 10.03
CA ALA A 481 -9.39 1.76 11.11
C ALA A 481 -10.83 1.23 11.40
N PRO A 482 -11.20 0.88 12.66
CA PRO A 482 -12.50 0.31 13.00
C PRO A 482 -13.64 0.89 12.16
N GLU A 483 -14.73 0.16 11.90
CA GLU A 483 -15.91 0.67 11.14
C GLU A 483 -16.43 2.03 11.68
N ALA A 484 -16.08 2.38 12.92
CA ALA A 484 -16.22 3.71 13.52
C ALA A 484 -15.32 4.83 12.95
N LEU A 485 -14.41 4.51 12.02
CA LEU A 485 -13.34 5.33 11.42
C LEU A 485 -13.33 5.24 9.87
N ASP A 486 -14.25 4.47 9.26
CA ASP A 486 -14.58 4.59 7.83
C ASP A 486 -15.65 5.68 7.67
N HIS A 487 -15.22 6.84 7.14
CA HIS A 487 -16.05 8.02 6.92
C HIS A 487 -17.04 7.87 5.74
N THR A 488 -16.99 6.75 5.00
CA THR A 488 -17.93 6.47 3.91
C THR A 488 -19.17 5.71 4.36
N THR A 489 -19.10 5.04 5.51
CA THR A 489 -20.27 4.49 6.21
C THR A 489 -20.70 5.46 7.30
N VAL A 490 -21.85 6.11 7.11
CA VAL A 490 -22.60 6.75 8.20
C VAL A 490 -23.00 5.63 9.17
N GLY A 491 -22.09 5.25 10.06
CA GLY A 491 -22.44 4.43 11.20
C GLY A 491 -23.39 5.24 12.07
N ASP A 492 -24.45 4.61 12.56
CA ASP A 492 -25.33 5.13 13.61
C ASP A 492 -24.52 5.40 14.90
N ARG A 493 -23.63 6.40 14.91
CA ARG A 493 -23.21 7.05 16.16
C ARG A 493 -24.47 7.73 16.67
N ALA A 494 -25.25 7.03 17.49
CA ALA A 494 -26.31 7.64 18.27
C ALA A 494 -25.70 8.89 18.94
N GLU A 495 -26.16 10.08 18.54
CA GLU A 495 -25.51 11.34 18.88
C GLU A 495 -25.64 11.59 20.38
N ASN A 496 -24.66 11.12 21.14
CA ASN A 496 -24.54 11.47 22.54
C ASN A 496 -24.15 12.96 22.61
N LEU A 497 -25.07 13.83 22.99
CA LEU A 497 -24.86 15.29 23.07
C LEU A 497 -24.24 15.75 24.41
N THR A 498 -23.76 14.81 25.23
CA THR A 498 -23.12 15.11 26.53
C THR A 498 -21.89 16.01 26.38
N GLY A 499 -21.86 17.13 27.11
CA GLY A 499 -20.74 18.07 27.15
C GLY A 499 -20.54 18.92 25.89
N VAL A 500 -21.50 18.95 24.96
CA VAL A 500 -21.41 19.65 23.67
C VAL A 500 -21.69 21.15 23.77
N ARG A 501 -22.53 21.57 24.73
CA ARG A 501 -22.93 22.98 24.89
C ARG A 501 -21.85 23.82 25.55
N ASP A 502 -21.80 25.07 25.10
CA ASP A 502 -20.95 26.15 25.61
C ASP A 502 -19.49 25.69 25.79
N PRO A 503 -18.82 25.22 24.71
CA PRO A 503 -17.45 24.77 24.82
C PRO A 503 -16.50 25.94 25.11
N GLU A 504 -15.39 25.67 25.80
CA GLU A 504 -14.38 26.71 26.03
C GLU A 504 -13.67 27.05 24.69
N PHE A 505 -13.33 26.03 23.91
CA PHE A 505 -12.77 26.18 22.56
C PHE A 505 -13.66 25.51 21.51
N LEU A 506 -14.00 26.22 20.43
CA LEU A 506 -14.71 25.66 19.28
C LEU A 506 -13.89 25.83 18.00
N ALA A 507 -13.49 24.72 17.38
CA ALA A 507 -12.85 24.71 16.07
C ALA A 507 -13.89 24.45 14.97
N LEU A 508 -13.99 25.38 14.02
CA LEU A 508 -14.79 25.25 12.81
C LEU A 508 -13.84 25.00 11.62
N GLY A 509 -13.82 23.76 11.13
CA GLY A 509 -12.87 23.25 10.14
C GLY A 509 -11.65 22.59 10.80
N LEU A 510 -11.49 21.26 10.65
CA LEU A 510 -10.41 20.51 11.31
C LEU A 510 -9.15 20.39 10.44
N GLY A 511 -8.57 21.54 10.09
CA GLY A 511 -7.20 21.59 9.55
C GLY A 511 -6.12 21.49 10.64
N GLY A 512 -4.85 21.42 10.23
CA GLY A 512 -3.71 21.34 11.15
C GLY A 512 -3.70 22.49 12.18
N THR A 513 -3.99 23.72 11.75
CA THR A 513 -4.11 24.91 12.63
C THR A 513 -5.08 24.68 13.79
N ASN A 514 -6.30 24.27 13.47
CA ASN A 514 -7.36 24.10 14.47
C ASN A 514 -7.13 22.87 15.33
N MET A 515 -6.60 21.77 14.78
CA MET A 515 -6.24 20.61 15.59
C MET A 515 -5.11 20.93 16.58
N MET A 516 -4.08 21.67 16.16
CA MET A 516 -3.03 22.16 17.06
C MET A 516 -3.60 23.09 18.14
N ALA A 517 -4.49 24.01 17.78
CA ALA A 517 -5.17 24.88 18.74
C ALA A 517 -6.05 24.11 19.75
N MET A 518 -6.75 23.06 19.30
CA MET A 518 -7.50 22.16 20.17
C MET A 518 -6.56 21.43 21.14
N LEU A 519 -5.42 20.90 20.65
CA LEU A 519 -4.44 20.23 21.50
C LEU A 519 -3.87 21.14 22.58
N TRP A 520 -3.52 22.39 22.23
CA TRP A 520 -3.10 23.40 23.22
C TRP A 520 -4.19 23.71 24.24
N SER A 521 -5.43 23.86 23.78
CA SER A 521 -6.58 24.12 24.64
C SER A 521 -6.78 22.98 25.65
N VAL A 522 -6.75 21.74 25.19
CA VAL A 522 -6.88 20.55 26.05
C VAL A 522 -5.67 20.43 27.00
N ALA A 523 -4.44 20.67 26.55
CA ALA A 523 -3.26 20.67 27.40
C ALA A 523 -3.35 21.73 28.54
N MET A 524 -4.01 22.86 28.27
CA MET A 524 -4.31 23.90 29.25
C MET A 524 -5.49 23.56 30.19
N GLY A 525 -6.20 22.45 29.95
CA GLY A 525 -7.33 22.04 30.78
C GLY A 525 -8.70 22.42 30.21
N ARG A 526 -8.77 22.89 28.96
CA ARG A 526 -9.99 23.44 28.35
C ARG A 526 -10.73 22.39 27.52
N ARG A 527 -12.06 22.42 27.58
CA ARG A 527 -12.91 21.60 26.73
C ARG A 527 -12.94 22.14 25.31
N SER A 528 -12.70 21.27 24.35
CA SER A 528 -12.62 21.60 22.94
C SER A 528 -13.65 20.84 22.11
N VAL A 529 -14.41 21.54 21.29
CA VAL A 529 -15.32 20.96 20.29
C VAL A 529 -14.76 21.23 18.91
N GLY A 530 -14.71 20.22 18.06
CA GLY A 530 -14.24 20.33 16.68
C GLY A 530 -15.33 19.93 15.69
N VAL A 531 -15.53 20.74 14.65
CA VAL A 531 -16.51 20.47 13.58
C VAL A 531 -15.76 20.36 12.25
N GLU A 532 -15.82 19.18 11.61
CA GLU A 532 -15.17 18.91 10.32
C GLU A 532 -16.06 19.37 9.17
N MET A 533 -15.54 20.29 8.38
CA MET A 533 -16.22 20.90 7.25
C MET A 533 -15.49 20.62 5.94
N ARG A 534 -14.50 19.73 5.89
CA ARG A 534 -13.73 19.42 4.67
C ARG A 534 -13.97 18.01 4.13
N GLY A 535 -14.64 17.13 4.86
CA GLY A 535 -14.59 15.69 4.56
C GLY A 535 -13.17 15.18 4.81
N ASP A 536 -12.90 13.91 4.54
CA ASP A 536 -11.55 13.38 4.78
C ASP A 536 -10.51 14.17 3.96
N PRO A 537 -9.36 14.56 4.54
CA PRO A 537 -8.38 15.44 3.91
C PRO A 537 -7.61 14.70 2.83
N ASN A 538 -8.28 14.27 1.76
CA ASN A 538 -7.64 13.75 0.57
C ASN A 538 -7.12 14.94 -0.28
N PHE A 539 -6.25 15.74 0.32
CA PHE A 539 -5.44 16.73 -0.37
C PHE A 539 -4.37 15.94 -1.09
N GLY A 540 -4.63 15.56 -2.35
CA GLY A 540 -3.75 14.71 -3.15
C GLY A 540 -2.27 14.87 -2.80
N VAL A 541 -1.74 13.86 -2.11
CA VAL A 541 -0.32 13.56 -1.77
C VAL A 541 0.64 14.74 -1.86
N MET A 542 0.46 15.79 -1.06
CA MET A 542 1.46 16.86 -0.89
C MET A 542 2.37 16.58 0.31
N HIS A 543 3.68 16.67 0.11
CA HIS A 543 4.67 16.63 1.20
C HIS A 543 4.91 18.04 1.72
N TRP A 544 4.85 18.21 3.05
CA TRP A 544 5.19 19.46 3.71
C TRP A 544 6.65 19.47 4.15
N GLN A 545 7.27 20.62 3.97
CA GLN A 545 8.53 20.95 4.63
C GLN A 545 8.26 21.41 6.04
N VAL A 546 8.65 20.58 7.00
CA VAL A 546 8.32 20.77 8.41
C VAL A 546 9.54 21.31 9.16
N ARG A 547 9.33 22.38 9.92
CA ARG A 547 10.35 23.00 10.78
C ARG A 547 10.46 22.23 12.10
N GLU A 548 11.61 22.30 12.75
CA GLU A 548 11.84 21.58 14.03
C GLU A 548 10.91 22.06 15.14
N GLU A 549 10.44 23.30 15.07
CA GLU A 549 9.47 23.87 16.00
C GLU A 549 8.20 23.03 16.11
N LEU A 550 7.74 22.36 15.03
CA LEU A 550 6.57 21.49 15.15
C LEU A 550 6.84 20.34 16.13
N TYR A 551 8.00 19.68 16.05
CA TYR A 551 8.39 18.61 16.97
C TYR A 551 8.39 19.12 18.42
N HIS A 552 8.92 20.32 18.66
CA HIS A 552 8.94 20.93 19.99
C HIS A 552 7.54 21.26 20.52
N HIS A 553 6.62 21.73 19.66
CA HIS A 553 5.23 21.95 20.01
C HIS A 553 4.53 20.64 20.42
N LEU A 554 4.68 19.58 19.63
CA LEU A 554 4.09 18.27 19.93
C LEU A 554 4.61 17.70 21.26
N ALA A 555 5.92 17.82 21.51
CA ALA A 555 6.53 17.34 22.74
C ALA A 555 6.10 18.13 23.98
N GLU A 556 5.93 19.45 23.86
CA GLU A 556 5.43 20.27 24.95
C GLU A 556 3.96 19.96 25.26
N ILE A 557 3.14 19.74 24.24
CA ILE A 557 1.76 19.25 24.40
C ILE A 557 1.75 17.93 25.14
N ASP A 558 2.56 16.95 24.72
CA ASP A 558 2.68 15.65 25.40
C ASP A 558 3.06 15.83 26.88
N ARG A 559 4.05 16.67 27.17
CA ARG A 559 4.52 16.97 28.53
C ARG A 559 3.42 17.59 29.39
N MET A 560 2.72 18.59 28.88
CA MET A 560 1.63 19.27 29.58
C MET A 560 0.44 18.33 29.83
N MET A 561 0.09 17.54 28.82
CA MET A 561 -0.97 16.53 28.89
C MET A 561 -0.66 15.50 29.99
N LEU A 562 0.57 14.97 30.00
CA LEU A 562 1.02 14.02 31.04
C LEU A 562 1.03 14.64 32.43
N ALA A 563 1.53 15.87 32.56
CA ALA A 563 1.59 16.57 33.85
C ALA A 563 0.19 16.85 34.42
N ARG A 564 -0.77 17.20 33.56
CA ARG A 564 -2.13 17.57 33.97
C ARG A 564 -3.03 16.37 34.22
N TYR A 565 -3.01 15.39 33.33
CA TYR A 565 -4.00 14.31 33.32
C TYR A 565 -3.44 12.97 33.82
N GLY A 566 -2.12 12.81 33.83
CA GLY A 566 -1.45 11.54 34.13
C GLY A 566 -1.55 10.54 32.97
N ALA A 567 -0.65 9.56 32.97
CA ALA A 567 -0.51 8.57 31.89
C ALA A 567 -1.80 7.76 31.61
N ASP A 568 -2.63 7.51 32.62
CA ASP A 568 -3.87 6.73 32.47
C ASP A 568 -4.98 7.47 31.71
N ARG A 569 -4.85 8.78 31.54
CA ARG A 569 -5.80 9.66 30.84
C ARG A 569 -5.25 10.16 29.49
N ILE A 570 -4.15 9.57 29.02
CA ILE A 570 -3.58 9.78 27.69
C ILE A 570 -3.92 8.57 26.81
N PRO A 571 -4.27 8.78 25.51
CA PRO A 571 -4.48 7.68 24.57
C PRO A 571 -3.30 6.73 24.52
N LYS A 572 -3.58 5.46 24.24
CA LYS A 572 -2.56 4.42 24.10
C LYS A 572 -2.52 3.90 22.67
N ARG A 573 -1.33 3.55 22.20
CA ARG A 573 -1.13 2.83 20.94
C ARG A 573 -1.63 1.39 21.08
N GLY A 574 -1.77 0.67 19.97
CA GLY A 574 -2.31 -0.70 20.00
C GLY A 574 -1.47 -1.73 20.76
N ASP A 575 -0.21 -1.41 21.05
CA ASP A 575 0.68 -2.22 21.91
C ASP A 575 0.53 -1.92 23.41
N GLY A 576 -0.27 -0.90 23.76
CA GLY A 576 -0.49 -0.43 25.12
C GLY A 576 0.51 0.62 25.62
N SER A 577 1.49 1.01 24.79
CA SER A 577 2.35 2.17 25.08
C SER A 577 1.56 3.47 24.98
N LEU A 578 2.08 4.55 25.57
CA LEU A 578 1.46 5.86 25.44
C LEU A 578 1.54 6.31 23.99
N PHE A 579 0.43 6.79 23.45
CA PHE A 579 0.43 7.51 22.19
C PHE A 579 0.99 8.90 22.52
N LEU A 580 2.27 9.14 22.26
CA LEU A 580 2.88 10.46 22.39
C LEU A 580 3.06 11.05 20.98
N LEU A 581 2.51 12.24 20.76
CA LEU A 581 2.52 12.89 19.45
C LEU A 581 3.93 13.09 18.93
N SER A 582 4.84 13.55 19.79
CA SER A 582 6.24 13.80 19.45
C SER A 582 6.99 12.52 19.07
N GLU A 583 6.83 11.43 19.81
CA GLU A 583 7.50 10.15 19.51
C GLU A 583 6.97 9.49 18.23
N CYS A 584 5.66 9.61 17.97
CA CYS A 584 5.05 9.12 16.74
C CYS A 584 5.40 9.99 15.53
N PHE A 585 5.61 11.29 15.72
CA PHE A 585 6.09 12.18 14.68
C PHE A 585 7.57 11.94 14.37
N TYR A 586 8.45 11.95 15.38
CA TYR A 586 9.88 11.71 15.18
C TYR A 586 10.53 11.12 16.44
N SER A 587 11.38 10.11 16.26
CA SER A 587 12.20 9.54 17.34
C SER A 587 13.53 9.03 16.83
N THR A 588 14.60 9.27 17.58
CA THR A 588 15.96 8.76 17.28
C THR A 588 16.08 7.25 17.47
N LYS A 589 15.06 6.60 18.08
CA LYS A 589 15.03 5.17 18.35
C LYS A 589 14.29 4.36 17.28
N THR A 590 13.51 5.04 16.43
CA THR A 590 12.71 4.43 15.36
C THR A 590 13.36 4.73 14.01
N GLN A 591 13.06 3.91 13.01
CA GLN A 591 13.53 4.05 11.64
C GLN A 591 12.46 4.76 10.79
N SER A 592 12.87 5.35 9.69
CA SER A 592 11.99 5.83 8.64
C SER A 592 11.55 4.65 7.75
N GLY A 593 10.32 4.68 7.24
CA GLY A 593 9.78 3.65 6.34
C GLY A 593 8.40 4.02 5.80
N ASP A 594 7.99 3.41 4.69
CA ASP A 594 6.75 3.63 3.91
C ASP A 594 5.46 3.35 4.74
N VAL A 595 5.16 4.23 5.69
CA VAL A 595 4.24 3.95 6.80
C VAL A 595 3.16 5.02 6.91
N ALA A 596 1.91 4.57 6.91
CA ALA A 596 0.75 5.40 7.22
C ALA A 596 0.66 5.66 8.74
N ALA A 597 0.29 6.87 9.15
CA ALA A 597 0.12 7.26 10.55
C ALA A 597 -0.79 6.31 11.32
N ASP A 598 -1.83 5.75 10.68
CA ASP A 598 -2.71 4.75 11.28
C ASP A 598 -1.98 3.45 11.65
N GLU A 599 -0.93 3.05 10.93
CA GLU A 599 -0.12 1.86 11.27
C GLU A 599 0.82 2.11 12.47
N VAL A 600 1.36 3.33 12.58
CA VAL A 600 2.12 3.80 13.75
C VAL A 600 1.19 3.84 14.98
N VAL A 601 0.03 4.46 14.86
CA VAL A 601 -0.93 4.65 15.98
C VAL A 601 -1.52 3.32 16.43
N SER A 602 -1.87 2.43 15.51
CA SER A 602 -2.43 1.10 15.82
C SER A 602 -1.39 0.12 16.41
N GLY A 603 -0.12 0.52 16.52
CA GLY A 603 0.96 -0.31 17.06
C GLY A 603 1.31 -1.49 16.16
N PHE A 604 0.95 -1.44 14.88
CA PHE A 604 1.33 -2.44 13.88
C PHE A 604 2.81 -2.30 13.51
N ASP A 605 3.27 -1.06 13.40
CA ASP A 605 4.67 -0.71 13.27
C ASP A 605 5.10 0.24 14.39
N LEU A 606 5.77 -0.33 15.38
CA LEU A 606 6.30 0.40 16.54
C LEU A 606 7.71 0.91 16.31
N GLU A 607 8.37 0.41 15.27
CA GLU A 607 9.76 0.74 14.97
C GLU A 607 9.85 1.93 14.02
N SER A 608 8.73 2.54 13.60
CA SER A 608 8.67 3.65 12.64
C SER A 608 8.05 4.94 13.19
N HIS A 609 8.25 6.06 12.47
CA HIS A 609 7.68 7.40 12.77
C HIS A 609 7.20 8.11 11.49
N VAL A 610 6.38 9.16 11.63
CA VAL A 610 5.68 9.85 10.52
C VAL A 610 6.51 10.92 9.81
N GLY A 611 7.42 11.59 10.53
CA GLY A 611 8.23 12.69 10.01
C GLY A 611 9.62 12.24 9.58
N GLY A 612 9.84 12.10 8.28
CA GLY A 612 11.15 11.75 7.71
C GLY A 612 12.17 12.89 7.81
N VAL A 613 13.46 12.55 7.84
CA VAL A 613 14.53 13.56 7.99
C VAL A 613 14.97 14.09 6.63
N LEU A 614 15.07 15.41 6.48
CA LEU A 614 15.63 16.02 5.28
C LEU A 614 17.17 15.89 5.25
N ARG A 615 17.68 14.94 4.47
CA ARG A 615 19.11 14.61 4.39
C ARG A 615 19.89 15.50 3.42
N HIS A 616 19.25 15.95 2.34
CA HIS A 616 19.91 16.72 1.29
C HIS A 616 19.04 17.88 0.82
N SER A 617 19.61 19.08 0.76
CA SER A 617 18.94 20.24 0.18
C SER A 617 19.82 20.85 -0.90
N GLU A 618 19.29 20.92 -2.11
CA GLU A 618 20.01 21.37 -3.30
C GLU A 618 19.26 22.55 -3.92
N HIS A 619 19.95 23.68 -4.07
CA HIS A 619 19.43 24.88 -4.68
C HIS A 619 20.18 25.15 -5.99
N ILE A 620 19.44 25.38 -7.06
CA ILE A 620 19.94 25.65 -8.41
C ILE A 620 19.45 27.05 -8.80
N ASP A 621 20.38 27.95 -9.09
CA ASP A 621 20.11 29.26 -9.67
C ASP A 621 20.60 29.26 -11.11
N ASP A 622 19.68 29.03 -12.05
CA ASP A 622 19.88 29.04 -13.51
C ASP A 622 19.40 30.40 -14.10
N ARG A 623 19.36 31.48 -13.31
CA ARG A 623 19.00 32.80 -13.83
C ARG A 623 20.12 33.37 -14.70
N TRP A 624 19.72 34.08 -15.75
CA TRP A 624 20.65 34.82 -16.59
C TRP A 624 21.13 36.07 -15.85
N VAL A 625 22.44 36.33 -15.89
CA VAL A 625 23.08 37.50 -15.28
C VAL A 625 23.79 38.28 -16.37
N ASP A 626 23.48 39.57 -16.50
CA ASP A 626 24.04 40.47 -17.53
C ASP A 626 23.90 39.92 -18.96
N GLY A 627 22.79 39.23 -19.26
CA GLY A 627 22.53 38.65 -20.58
C GLY A 627 23.34 37.38 -20.90
N VAL A 628 23.98 36.77 -19.91
CA VAL A 628 24.74 35.52 -20.05
C VAL A 628 24.08 34.42 -19.21
N PRO A 629 23.98 33.17 -19.72
CA PRO A 629 23.51 32.04 -18.92
C PRO A 629 24.44 31.80 -17.73
N ASN A 630 23.88 31.79 -16.51
CA ASN A 630 24.64 31.61 -15.29
C ASN A 630 23.98 30.51 -14.45
N ARG A 631 24.80 29.55 -13.98
CA ARG A 631 24.35 28.45 -13.12
C ARG A 631 25.14 28.43 -11.82
N VAL A 632 24.44 28.52 -10.70
CA VAL A 632 25.01 28.35 -9.36
C VAL A 632 24.27 27.21 -8.67
N VAL A 633 25.02 26.15 -8.31
CA VAL A 633 24.49 25.02 -7.55
C VAL A 633 25.00 25.11 -6.11
N ARG A 634 24.09 25.08 -5.15
CA ARG A 634 24.39 25.03 -3.71
C ARG A 634 23.75 23.78 -3.11
N ALA A 635 24.59 22.82 -2.76
CA ALA A 635 24.17 21.65 -1.99
C ALA A 635 24.50 21.88 -0.51
N GLN A 636 23.56 21.59 0.37
CA GLN A 636 23.74 21.61 1.81
C GLN A 636 23.45 20.22 2.39
N GLY A 637 24.31 19.76 3.30
CA GLY A 637 24.16 18.45 3.97
C GLY A 637 23.03 18.45 5.01
N ALA A 638 22.70 17.27 5.55
CA ALA A 638 21.55 17.05 6.42
C ALA A 638 21.46 18.09 7.56
N ALA A 639 20.26 18.62 7.79
CA ALA A 639 19.98 19.25 9.07
C ALA A 639 20.04 18.15 10.14
N THR A 640 20.63 18.44 11.30
CA THR A 640 20.63 17.47 12.40
C THR A 640 19.32 17.62 13.14
N PRO A 641 18.45 16.59 13.18
CA PRO A 641 17.23 16.68 13.94
C PRO A 641 17.53 16.88 15.43
N PRO A 642 16.66 17.60 16.16
CA PRO A 642 16.81 17.75 17.60
C PRO A 642 16.81 16.37 18.28
N ALA A 643 17.77 16.14 19.16
CA ALA A 643 17.86 14.89 19.92
C ALA A 643 16.85 14.84 21.08
N GLU A 644 16.50 16.01 21.62
CA GLU A 644 15.53 16.18 22.71
C GLU A 644 14.67 17.42 22.45
N PRO A 645 13.42 17.46 22.99
CA PRO A 645 12.58 18.64 22.90
C PRO A 645 13.14 19.85 23.66
N ASP A 646 13.06 21.03 23.05
CA ASP A 646 13.41 22.31 23.69
C ASP A 646 12.18 23.25 23.73
N PRO A 647 11.56 23.47 24.90
CA PRO A 647 10.42 24.37 25.01
C PRO A 647 10.79 25.86 24.88
N SER A 648 12.07 26.23 24.91
CA SER A 648 12.49 27.64 24.82
C SER A 648 12.31 28.23 23.42
N VAL A 649 12.15 27.38 22.40
CA VAL A 649 11.93 27.79 21.00
C VAL A 649 10.45 28.02 20.66
N LEU A 650 9.54 27.79 21.60
CA LEU A 650 8.10 27.94 21.38
C LEU A 650 7.70 29.41 21.25
N GLY A 651 6.94 29.72 20.21
CA GLY A 651 6.40 31.07 20.01
C GLY A 651 7.44 32.12 19.58
N ARG A 652 8.54 31.68 18.96
CA ARG A 652 9.43 32.55 18.18
C ARG A 652 8.65 33.30 17.10
N ASP A 653 9.24 34.40 16.64
CA ASP A 653 8.69 35.16 15.52
C ASP A 653 8.58 34.27 14.27
N MET A 654 7.42 34.29 13.61
CA MET A 654 7.16 33.40 12.47
C MET A 654 8.09 33.69 11.29
N SER A 655 8.62 34.89 11.12
CA SER A 655 9.61 35.16 10.06
C SER A 655 10.90 34.41 10.32
N GLU A 656 11.35 34.32 11.58
CA GLU A 656 12.53 33.52 11.95
C GLU A 656 12.28 32.02 11.76
N VAL A 657 11.11 31.53 12.15
CA VAL A 657 10.73 30.11 11.99
C VAL A 657 10.70 29.73 10.51
N LEU A 658 10.12 30.58 9.66
CA LEU A 658 10.01 30.31 8.23
C LEU A 658 11.34 30.43 7.49
N GLU A 659 12.22 31.35 7.90
CA GLU A 659 13.58 31.49 7.38
C GLU A 659 14.53 30.39 7.92
N SER A 660 14.15 29.70 9.00
CA SER A 660 14.89 28.55 9.50
C SER A 660 14.88 27.38 8.51
N ARG A 661 15.88 26.51 8.68
CA ARG A 661 16.08 25.38 7.78
C ARG A 661 15.04 24.30 8.05
N SER A 662 14.41 23.78 7.00
CA SER A 662 13.53 22.60 7.10
C SER A 662 14.34 21.41 7.61
N VAL A 663 13.86 20.75 8.65
CA VAL A 663 14.51 19.59 9.29
C VAL A 663 13.81 18.30 8.89
N PHE A 664 12.48 18.36 8.80
CA PHE A 664 11.65 17.20 8.52
C PHE A 664 10.89 17.37 7.21
N LEU A 665 10.54 16.25 6.61
CA LEU A 665 9.51 16.14 5.60
C LEU A 665 8.39 15.27 6.19
N SER A 666 7.15 15.54 5.80
CA SER A 666 6.01 14.70 6.19
C SER A 666 4.95 14.76 5.11
N GLY A 667 4.29 13.63 4.83
CA GLY A 667 3.03 13.66 4.11
C GLY A 667 2.04 14.55 4.86
N ALA A 668 1.42 15.51 4.18
CA ALA A 668 0.46 16.43 4.81
C ALA A 668 -0.73 15.66 5.42
N GLU A 669 -1.23 14.66 4.68
CA GLU A 669 -2.30 13.77 5.13
C GLU A 669 -1.92 13.02 6.40
N GLU A 670 -0.73 12.40 6.43
CA GLU A 670 -0.28 11.58 7.55
C GLU A 670 -0.12 12.37 8.84
N LEU A 671 0.42 13.59 8.76
CA LEU A 671 0.50 14.49 9.91
C LEU A 671 -0.89 14.88 10.41
N LEU A 672 -1.83 15.20 9.52
CA LEU A 672 -3.20 15.55 9.91
C LEU A 672 -3.92 14.36 10.55
N VAL A 673 -3.74 13.14 10.01
CA VAL A 673 -4.26 11.90 10.58
C VAL A 673 -3.70 11.68 11.98
N LEU A 674 -2.39 11.84 12.18
CA LEU A 674 -1.75 11.72 13.50
C LEU A 674 -2.42 12.62 14.55
N LEU A 675 -2.59 13.91 14.24
CA LEU A 675 -3.23 14.88 15.15
C LEU A 675 -4.70 14.51 15.42
N ARG A 676 -5.44 14.14 14.37
CA ARG A 676 -6.86 13.78 14.47
C ARG A 676 -7.07 12.53 15.33
N ARG A 677 -6.28 11.48 15.11
CA ARG A 677 -6.36 10.22 15.86
C ARG A 677 -6.08 10.42 17.34
N TYR A 678 -5.18 11.32 17.69
CA TYR A 678 -4.92 11.64 19.10
C TYR A 678 -6.15 12.29 19.76
N LEU A 679 -6.79 13.26 19.10
CA LEU A 679 -8.01 13.91 19.57
C LEU A 679 -9.19 12.93 19.68
N GLU A 680 -9.38 12.05 18.67
CA GLU A 680 -10.38 10.97 18.70
C GLU A 680 -10.13 9.99 19.87
N GLY A 681 -8.86 9.66 20.14
CA GLY A 681 -8.48 8.84 21.29
C GLY A 681 -8.88 9.47 22.62
N ILE A 682 -8.69 10.79 22.78
CA ILE A 682 -9.12 11.53 23.98
C ILE A 682 -10.64 11.48 24.14
N GLU A 683 -11.40 11.77 23.07
CA GLU A 683 -12.86 11.72 23.07
C GLU A 683 -13.35 10.32 23.46
N ALA A 684 -12.83 9.28 22.82
CA ALA A 684 -13.22 7.89 23.07
C ALA A 684 -12.96 7.47 24.52
N MET A 685 -11.81 7.85 25.09
CA MET A 685 -11.47 7.57 26.49
C MET A 685 -12.44 8.24 27.46
N ASP A 686 -12.76 9.52 27.25
CA ASP A 686 -13.63 10.27 28.15
C ASP A 686 -15.09 9.78 28.08
N LEU A 687 -15.57 9.46 26.88
CA LEU A 687 -16.90 8.87 26.68
C LEU A 687 -16.99 7.47 27.29
N ALA A 688 -15.97 6.62 27.11
CA ALA A 688 -15.92 5.29 27.71
C ALA A 688 -15.87 5.34 29.25
N ALA A 689 -15.22 6.36 29.80
CA ALA A 689 -15.19 6.62 31.24
C ALA A 689 -16.50 7.26 31.78
N GLY A 690 -17.47 7.55 30.93
CA GLY A 690 -18.76 8.14 31.33
C GLY A 690 -18.63 9.57 31.83
N VAL A 691 -17.62 10.33 31.38
CA VAL A 691 -17.39 11.71 31.80
C VAL A 691 -18.53 12.60 31.27
N GLU A 692 -19.23 13.29 32.16
CA GLU A 692 -20.36 14.18 31.80
C GLU A 692 -19.95 15.37 30.92
N SER A 693 -18.67 15.72 30.90
CA SER A 693 -18.12 16.78 30.06
C SER A 693 -16.77 16.34 29.51
N PRO A 694 -16.76 15.61 28.38
CA PRO A 694 -15.54 15.16 27.73
C PRO A 694 -14.61 16.33 27.40
N ARG A 695 -13.30 16.09 27.45
CA ARG A 695 -12.27 17.08 27.09
C ARG A 695 -12.35 17.47 25.62
N VAL A 696 -12.64 16.49 24.76
CA VAL A 696 -12.75 16.67 23.31
C VAL A 696 -14.07 16.11 22.83
N ARG A 697 -14.73 16.81 21.91
CA ARG A 697 -15.85 16.32 21.11
C ARG A 697 -15.61 16.61 19.63
N LEU A 698 -15.80 15.63 18.76
CA LEU A 698 -15.56 15.77 17.32
C LEU A 698 -16.82 15.45 16.51
N PHE A 699 -17.19 16.40 15.65
CA PHE A 699 -18.31 16.30 14.71
C PHE A 699 -17.76 16.18 13.30
N LEU A 700 -17.49 14.95 12.85
CA LEU A 700 -16.77 14.69 11.60
C LEU A 700 -17.65 14.71 10.34
N SER A 701 -18.96 14.86 10.52
CA SER A 701 -19.95 14.81 9.43
C SER A 701 -21.02 15.86 9.66
N HIS A 702 -20.60 17.05 10.09
CA HIS A 702 -21.49 18.16 10.39
C HIS A 702 -20.96 19.45 9.80
N GLN A 703 -21.85 20.37 9.45
CA GLN A 703 -21.49 21.73 9.03
C GLN A 703 -22.27 22.74 9.87
N VAL A 704 -21.83 24.00 9.91
CA VAL A 704 -22.66 25.07 10.48
C VAL A 704 -23.89 25.25 9.58
N VAL A 705 -25.07 25.33 10.19
CA VAL A 705 -26.35 25.37 9.48
C VAL A 705 -26.33 26.47 8.41
N ASP A 706 -26.61 26.09 7.16
CA ASP A 706 -26.72 27.02 6.04
C ASP A 706 -28.18 27.24 5.63
N PRO A 707 -28.77 28.43 5.90
CA PRO A 707 -30.14 28.73 5.53
C PRO A 707 -30.39 28.79 4.01
N THR A 708 -29.35 28.83 3.18
CA THR A 708 -29.45 29.03 1.73
C THR A 708 -29.46 27.74 0.89
N GLN A 709 -29.02 26.60 1.45
CA GLN A 709 -28.91 25.31 0.72
C GLN A 709 -30.25 24.57 0.47
N GLY A 710 -31.40 25.21 0.67
CA GLY A 710 -32.72 24.57 0.68
C GLY A 710 -33.73 25.03 -0.37
N LEU A 711 -33.66 24.52 -1.61
CA LEU A 711 -34.70 24.67 -2.64
C LEU A 711 -35.69 23.47 -2.69
N GLY A 712 -36.07 22.92 -1.53
CA GLY A 712 -37.05 21.83 -1.43
C GLY A 712 -37.91 21.90 -0.14
N ARG A 713 -39.17 21.42 -0.19
CA ARG A 713 -40.16 21.52 0.91
C ARG A 713 -39.73 20.93 2.28
N ALA A 714 -38.62 20.21 2.37
CA ALA A 714 -38.10 19.62 3.61
C ALA A 714 -37.18 20.55 4.42
N THR A 715 -36.83 21.75 3.93
CA THR A 715 -35.74 22.59 4.47
C THR A 715 -36.18 23.92 5.11
N GLN A 716 -37.46 24.09 5.51
CA GLN A 716 -37.89 25.31 6.22
C GLN A 716 -37.16 25.55 7.57
N ARG A 717 -36.53 24.51 8.17
CA ARG A 717 -35.82 24.61 9.46
C ARG A 717 -34.59 25.51 9.46
N GLY A 718 -33.81 25.56 8.38
CA GLY A 718 -32.60 26.40 8.31
C GLY A 718 -32.92 27.90 8.35
N ALA A 719 -34.09 28.29 7.84
CA ALA A 719 -34.58 29.67 7.93
C ALA A 719 -35.05 30.05 9.35
N ASP A 720 -35.51 29.08 10.14
CA ASP A 720 -36.00 29.30 11.51
C ASP A 720 -34.88 29.25 12.58
N GLN A 721 -33.75 28.59 12.30
CA GLN A 721 -32.61 28.45 13.20
C GLN A 721 -31.28 28.68 12.47
N PRO A 722 -30.78 29.93 12.39
CA PRO A 722 -29.53 30.21 11.70
C PRO A 722 -28.34 29.56 12.42
N GLY A 723 -27.34 29.16 11.63
CA GLY A 723 -26.11 28.55 12.12
C GLY A 723 -25.25 29.48 12.98
N PHE A 724 -25.29 30.78 12.69
CA PHE A 724 -24.70 31.84 13.51
C PHE A 724 -25.79 32.79 14.01
N GLU A 725 -25.89 32.96 15.34
CA GLU A 725 -26.82 33.89 15.98
C GLU A 725 -26.05 34.88 16.85
N ARG A 726 -26.04 36.17 16.49
CA ARG A 726 -25.43 37.25 17.29
C ARG A 726 -26.34 37.60 18.47
N LEU A 727 -25.80 37.53 19.68
CA LEU A 727 -26.47 37.89 20.92
C LEU A 727 -26.38 39.40 21.23
N PRO A 728 -27.17 39.93 22.19
CA PRO A 728 -27.13 41.35 22.54
C PRO A 728 -25.77 41.86 23.05
N ASP A 729 -24.94 40.97 23.61
CA ASP A 729 -23.57 41.26 24.04
C ASP A 729 -22.54 41.16 22.90
N GLY A 730 -23.00 40.92 21.67
CA GLY A 730 -22.17 40.82 20.48
C GLY A 730 -21.56 39.45 20.22
N ARG A 731 -21.57 38.53 21.21
CA ARG A 731 -21.07 37.15 21.06
C ARG A 731 -21.96 36.34 20.13
N VAL A 732 -21.37 35.35 19.48
CA VAL A 732 -22.06 34.47 18.53
C VAL A 732 -22.35 33.11 19.18
N ARG A 733 -23.61 32.67 19.09
CA ARG A 733 -24.04 31.29 19.29
C ARG A 733 -23.92 30.51 17.99
N VAL A 734 -23.48 29.26 18.07
CA VAL A 734 -23.22 28.40 16.90
C VAL A 734 -24.13 27.17 16.90
N ARG A 735 -24.69 26.84 15.73
CA ARG A 735 -25.48 25.62 15.50
C ARG A 735 -24.97 24.85 14.30
N ILE A 736 -25.02 23.52 14.40
CA ILE A 736 -24.55 22.62 13.34
C ILE A 736 -25.63 21.62 12.93
N GLU A 737 -25.51 21.08 11.72
CA GLU A 737 -26.40 20.07 11.16
C GLU A 737 -25.59 18.93 10.53
N ALA A 738 -26.16 17.73 10.55
CA ALA A 738 -25.54 16.54 10.00
C ALA A 738 -25.56 16.54 8.47
N ILE A 739 -24.43 16.22 7.87
CA ILE A 739 -24.21 16.11 6.43
C ILE A 739 -23.72 14.72 6.05
N ARG A 740 -23.99 14.32 4.81
CA ARG A 740 -23.38 13.15 4.18
C ARG A 740 -22.79 13.52 2.83
N ASN A 741 -21.69 12.88 2.48
CA ASN A 741 -21.14 12.93 1.15
C ASN A 741 -21.86 11.90 0.28
N LEU A 742 -22.62 12.34 -0.72
CA LEU A 742 -23.16 11.47 -1.76
C LEU A 742 -22.22 11.52 -2.97
N ASP A 743 -21.70 10.37 -3.37
CA ASP A 743 -21.06 10.22 -4.68
C ASP A 743 -22.14 10.22 -5.77
N TYR A 744 -22.23 11.31 -6.52
CA TYR A 744 -23.06 11.40 -7.71
C TYR A 744 -22.17 11.60 -8.94
N LYS A 745 -22.01 10.52 -9.73
CA LYS A 745 -21.20 10.51 -10.95
C LYS A 745 -19.73 10.89 -10.71
N GLY A 746 -19.10 10.39 -9.65
CA GLY A 746 -17.71 10.70 -9.32
C GLY A 746 -17.52 12.06 -8.66
N ARG A 747 -18.61 12.69 -8.19
CA ARG A 747 -18.57 13.96 -7.44
C ARG A 747 -19.17 13.73 -6.06
N PHE A 748 -18.36 13.91 -5.03
CA PHE A 748 -18.86 13.98 -3.65
C PHE A 748 -19.64 15.28 -3.48
N LYS A 749 -20.97 15.19 -3.51
CA LYS A 749 -21.84 16.30 -3.15
C LYS A 749 -22.25 16.13 -1.70
N ARG A 750 -21.94 17.12 -0.87
CA ARG A 750 -22.50 17.19 0.48
C ARG A 750 -23.98 17.49 0.41
N VAL A 751 -24.74 16.66 1.09
CA VAL A 751 -26.17 16.88 1.27
C VAL A 751 -26.50 16.73 2.74
N ILE A 752 -27.44 17.55 3.20
CA ILE A 752 -28.02 17.44 4.53
C ILE A 752 -28.67 16.06 4.66
N VAL A 753 -28.45 15.39 5.79
CA VAL A 753 -29.06 14.09 6.08
C VAL A 753 -30.53 14.31 6.43
N PRO A 754 -31.49 13.80 5.62
CA PRO A 754 -32.91 14.04 5.88
C PRO A 754 -33.34 13.48 7.25
N GLY A 755 -34.06 14.28 8.04
CA GLY A 755 -34.63 13.85 9.33
C GLY A 755 -33.73 14.03 10.56
N THR A 756 -32.53 14.60 10.40
CA THR A 756 -31.62 14.91 11.54
C THR A 756 -32.04 16.19 12.27
N GLU A 757 -31.71 16.28 13.57
CA GLU A 757 -31.95 17.48 14.39
C GLU A 757 -30.76 18.45 14.30
N VAL A 758 -31.06 19.75 14.43
CA VAL A 758 -30.02 20.78 14.54
C VAL A 758 -29.42 20.72 15.94
N ILE A 759 -28.10 20.66 16.02
CA ILE A 759 -27.37 20.62 17.29
C ILE A 759 -26.97 22.04 17.67
N ASP A 760 -27.47 22.50 18.82
CA ASP A 760 -27.09 23.79 19.39
C ASP A 760 -25.84 23.64 20.27
N LEU A 761 -24.71 24.19 19.80
CA LEU A 761 -23.44 24.20 20.52
C LEU A 761 -23.39 25.30 21.60
N GLY A 762 -24.38 26.18 21.66
CA GLY A 762 -24.40 27.29 22.61
C GLY A 762 -23.44 28.42 22.23
N VAL A 763 -22.98 29.15 23.24
CA VAL A 763 -22.06 30.30 23.11
C VAL A 763 -20.67 29.85 23.54
N PRO A 764 -19.78 29.52 22.61
CA PRO A 764 -18.41 29.15 22.96
C PRO A 764 -17.70 30.31 23.65
N GLU A 765 -16.76 30.02 24.55
CA GLU A 765 -15.87 31.06 25.10
C GLU A 765 -15.02 31.65 23.97
N VAL A 766 -14.38 30.84 23.14
CA VAL A 766 -13.77 31.30 21.89
C VAL A 766 -13.98 30.26 20.78
N PHE A 767 -14.27 30.73 19.56
CA PHE A 767 -14.28 29.89 18.37
C PHE A 767 -13.30 30.38 17.31
N VAL A 768 -12.73 29.43 16.56
CA VAL A 768 -11.76 29.69 15.49
C VAL A 768 -12.25 29.06 14.20
N VAL A 769 -12.33 29.87 13.15
CA VAL A 769 -12.64 29.41 11.78
C VAL A 769 -11.34 29.17 11.00
N ALA A 770 -11.20 27.99 10.40
CA ALA A 770 -10.07 27.63 9.56
C ALA A 770 -10.50 26.66 8.43
N GLN A 771 -11.08 27.20 7.36
CA GLN A 771 -11.66 26.42 6.26
C GLN A 771 -10.88 26.53 4.94
N GLY A 772 -9.85 27.35 4.86
CA GLY A 772 -8.91 27.52 3.75
C GLY A 772 -9.21 28.75 2.93
N GLN A 773 -8.78 28.77 1.66
CA GLN A 773 -8.90 29.97 0.81
C GLN A 773 -10.33 30.47 0.57
N HIS A 774 -11.34 29.61 0.69
CA HIS A 774 -12.74 29.98 0.49
C HIS A 774 -13.55 29.46 1.68
N SER A 775 -13.80 30.33 2.65
CA SER A 775 -14.62 30.02 3.82
C SER A 775 -15.96 30.73 3.74
N GLU A 776 -16.98 29.97 3.36
CA GLU A 776 -18.35 30.46 3.38
C GLU A 776 -18.77 30.87 4.80
N ASP A 777 -18.29 30.16 5.84
CA ASP A 777 -18.62 30.47 7.23
C ASP A 777 -18.01 31.78 7.72
N ALA A 778 -16.74 32.05 7.39
CA ALA A 778 -16.09 33.32 7.72
C ALA A 778 -16.76 34.49 6.97
N GLU A 779 -17.07 34.32 5.68
CA GLU A 779 -17.76 35.33 4.87
C GLU A 779 -19.16 35.67 5.43
N ARG A 780 -19.93 34.67 5.87
CA ARG A 780 -21.24 34.88 6.54
C ARG A 780 -21.13 35.67 7.83
N LEU A 781 -19.97 35.67 8.49
CA LEU A 781 -19.70 36.47 9.69
C LEU A 781 -19.17 37.87 9.37
N GLY A 782 -18.95 38.18 8.08
CA GLY A 782 -18.47 39.47 7.59
C GLY A 782 -16.95 39.53 7.37
N PHE A 783 -16.25 38.39 7.42
CA PHE A 783 -14.83 38.34 7.07
C PHE A 783 -14.65 38.63 5.59
N THR A 784 -13.71 39.53 5.28
CA THR A 784 -13.35 39.84 3.90
C THR A 784 -11.85 39.72 3.74
N GLN A 785 -11.44 39.08 2.65
CA GLN A 785 -10.04 39.06 2.25
C GLN A 785 -9.81 40.07 1.12
N ARG A 786 -8.60 40.63 1.10
CA ARG A 786 -8.10 41.44 0.00
C ARG A 786 -6.91 40.75 -0.66
N GLU A 787 -6.72 40.99 -1.94
CA GLU A 787 -5.52 40.56 -2.65
C GLU A 787 -4.29 41.25 -2.08
N VAL A 788 -3.22 40.48 -1.90
CA VAL A 788 -1.94 41.02 -1.43
C VAL A 788 -1.22 41.68 -2.60
N MET A 789 -0.77 42.92 -2.35
CA MET A 789 -0.06 43.72 -3.33
C MET A 789 1.42 43.82 -2.91
N ILE A 790 2.33 43.43 -3.80
CA ILE A 790 3.79 43.43 -3.55
C ILE A 790 4.44 44.53 -4.38
N ASP A 791 5.21 45.39 -3.72
CA ASP A 791 6.09 46.35 -4.38
C ASP A 791 7.52 45.80 -4.39
N HIS A 792 8.06 45.57 -5.59
CA HIS A 792 9.41 45.03 -5.77
C HIS A 792 10.51 46.10 -5.67
N GLY A 793 10.16 47.38 -5.48
CA GLY A 793 11.13 48.48 -5.37
C GLY A 793 11.81 48.83 -6.69
N ASP A 794 11.24 48.38 -7.81
CA ASP A 794 11.76 48.56 -9.18
C ASP A 794 11.19 49.80 -9.89
N GLY A 795 10.35 50.58 -9.21
CA GLY A 795 9.71 51.78 -9.74
C GLY A 795 8.46 51.52 -10.61
N ARG A 796 8.00 50.27 -10.72
CA ARG A 796 6.83 49.88 -11.53
C ARG A 796 5.51 49.88 -10.74
N GLY A 797 5.58 50.07 -9.43
CA GLY A 797 4.43 50.06 -8.53
C GLY A 797 4.03 48.64 -8.11
N PRO A 798 3.08 48.52 -7.17
CA PRO A 798 2.74 47.23 -6.59
C PRO A 798 1.92 46.36 -7.54
N VAL A 799 2.17 45.05 -7.53
CA VAL A 799 1.46 44.03 -8.32
C VAL A 799 0.78 43.00 -7.42
N VAL A 800 -0.29 42.36 -7.91
CA VAL A 800 -0.95 41.27 -7.17
C VAL A 800 0.04 40.11 -7.01
N ALA A 801 0.20 39.64 -5.78
CA ALA A 801 0.94 38.45 -5.43
C ALA A 801 0.21 37.20 -5.93
N GLN A 802 0.53 36.78 -7.15
CA GLN A 802 -0.06 35.61 -7.76
C GLN A 802 0.97 34.86 -8.60
N ALA A 803 0.79 33.55 -8.68
CA ALA A 803 1.57 32.66 -9.52
C ALA A 803 0.72 31.45 -9.89
N ASP A 804 0.88 30.94 -11.12
CA ASP A 804 0.23 29.71 -11.56
C ASP A 804 1.26 28.57 -11.54
N TYR A 805 0.85 27.38 -11.10
CA TYR A 805 1.73 26.23 -10.95
C TYR A 805 1.16 24.98 -11.60
N LEU A 806 2.05 24.12 -12.08
CA LEU A 806 1.76 22.73 -12.42
C LEU A 806 2.31 21.82 -11.33
N SER A 807 1.45 20.97 -10.76
CA SER A 807 1.85 19.98 -9.75
C SER A 807 1.63 18.57 -10.22
N GLY A 808 2.64 17.71 -10.12
CA GLY A 808 2.57 16.31 -10.51
C GLY A 808 3.36 15.41 -9.56
N LEU A 809 2.95 14.14 -9.48
CA LEU A 809 3.65 13.11 -8.73
C LEU A 809 4.29 12.12 -9.68
N ILE A 810 5.61 12.15 -9.74
CA ILE A 810 6.43 11.34 -10.65
C ILE A 810 7.23 10.31 -9.86
N GLU A 811 7.21 9.06 -10.29
CA GLU A 811 7.94 7.97 -9.62
C GLU A 811 9.44 7.99 -9.97
N VAL A 812 10.16 8.96 -9.40
CA VAL A 812 11.62 9.11 -9.48
C VAL A 812 12.20 8.98 -8.07
N LEU A 813 13.32 8.26 -7.93
CA LEU A 813 13.97 8.08 -6.63
C LEU A 813 14.69 9.39 -6.22
N ILE A 814 13.99 10.22 -5.46
CA ILE A 814 14.51 11.49 -4.96
C ILE A 814 15.30 11.29 -3.67
N ASP A 815 15.12 10.16 -2.94
CA ASP A 815 15.67 9.95 -1.57
C ASP A 815 15.13 11.03 -0.60
N SER A 816 15.68 11.20 0.60
CA SER A 816 15.31 12.30 1.52
C SER A 816 15.94 13.65 1.08
N ARG A 817 15.65 14.05 -0.16
CA ARG A 817 16.22 15.23 -0.83
C ARG A 817 15.14 16.22 -1.23
N ILE A 818 15.49 17.50 -1.15
CA ILE A 818 14.80 18.57 -1.85
C ILE A 818 15.71 19.18 -2.91
N ARG A 819 15.19 19.35 -4.13
CA ARG A 819 15.81 20.14 -5.20
C ARG A 819 14.93 21.33 -5.49
N GLN A 820 15.48 22.52 -5.39
CA GLN A 820 14.84 23.77 -5.75
C GLN A 820 15.61 24.40 -6.90
N ARG A 821 14.89 24.84 -7.94
CA ARG A 821 15.47 25.53 -9.09
C ARG A 821 14.77 26.85 -9.31
N VAL A 822 15.55 27.90 -9.51
CA VAL A 822 15.09 29.21 -9.99
C VAL A 822 15.76 29.46 -11.33
N ALA A 823 15.00 29.86 -12.35
CA ALA A 823 15.50 30.03 -13.70
C ALA A 823 14.91 31.26 -14.40
N THR A 824 15.58 31.71 -15.46
CA THR A 824 15.06 32.72 -16.39
C THR A 824 14.51 32.05 -17.64
N GLU A 825 13.24 32.27 -17.92
CA GLU A 825 12.54 31.87 -19.16
C GLU A 825 12.29 33.10 -20.04
N PHE A 826 12.26 32.93 -21.35
CA PHE A 826 12.06 34.03 -22.30
C PHE A 826 10.76 33.86 -23.09
N ASP A 827 10.01 34.94 -23.28
CA ASP A 827 8.90 34.94 -24.25
C ASP A 827 9.40 35.05 -25.70
N LYS A 828 8.48 35.09 -26.66
CA LYS A 828 8.82 35.13 -28.10
C LYS A 828 9.54 36.43 -28.48
N GLU A 829 9.30 37.49 -27.72
CA GLU A 829 9.90 38.81 -27.86
C GLU A 829 11.27 38.92 -27.15
N GLY A 830 11.67 37.88 -26.42
CA GLY A 830 12.94 37.82 -25.69
C GLY A 830 12.91 38.51 -24.33
N LEU A 831 11.73 38.77 -23.76
CA LEU A 831 11.60 39.32 -22.40
C LEU A 831 11.81 38.22 -21.36
N PRO A 832 12.60 38.48 -20.29
CA PRO A 832 12.89 37.49 -19.26
C PRO A 832 11.79 37.41 -18.19
N TYR A 833 11.46 36.19 -17.77
CA TYR A 833 10.54 35.87 -16.67
C TYR A 833 11.25 34.92 -15.71
N THR A 834 11.09 35.15 -14.40
CA THR A 834 11.67 34.24 -13.40
C THR A 834 10.66 33.19 -13.01
N VAL A 835 11.05 31.91 -13.07
CA VAL A 835 10.23 30.77 -12.66
C VAL A 835 10.93 29.93 -11.59
N ARG A 836 10.14 29.38 -10.68
CA ARG A 836 10.58 28.52 -9.56
C ARG A 836 10.03 27.12 -9.71
N GLN A 837 10.83 26.16 -9.28
CA GLN A 837 10.52 24.74 -9.39
C GLN A 837 11.05 24.03 -8.16
N VAL A 838 10.31 23.03 -7.70
CA VAL A 838 10.72 22.21 -6.56
C VAL A 838 10.32 20.77 -6.78
N VAL A 839 11.21 19.86 -6.42
CA VAL A 839 10.91 18.43 -6.31
C VAL A 839 11.37 17.95 -4.95
N ILE A 840 10.49 17.21 -4.30
CA ILE A 840 10.66 16.76 -2.93
C ILE A 840 10.47 15.25 -2.89
N GLY A 841 11.42 14.56 -2.27
CA GLY A 841 11.36 13.14 -1.95
C GLY A 841 11.32 12.93 -0.45
N HIS A 842 10.56 11.93 -0.02
CA HIS A 842 10.37 11.61 1.38
C HIS A 842 11.27 10.44 1.79
N GLU A 843 11.72 10.39 3.05
CA GLU A 843 12.48 9.22 3.53
C GLU A 843 11.61 7.96 3.57
N ASP A 844 10.31 8.12 3.86
CA ASP A 844 9.35 7.01 3.88
C ASP A 844 8.88 6.58 2.48
N ASP A 845 8.92 7.49 1.50
CA ASP A 845 8.52 7.22 0.10
C ASP A 845 9.54 7.84 -0.87
N ALA A 846 10.76 7.31 -0.82
CA ALA A 846 11.88 7.82 -1.60
C ALA A 846 11.67 7.68 -3.11
N GLU A 847 10.81 6.73 -3.53
CA GLU A 847 10.55 6.36 -4.93
C GLU A 847 9.67 7.40 -5.67
N ILE A 848 9.11 8.35 -4.92
CA ILE A 848 8.09 9.26 -5.39
C ILE A 848 8.53 10.72 -5.18
N GLY A 849 8.67 11.44 -6.29
CA GLY A 849 8.98 12.87 -6.31
C GLY A 849 7.73 13.72 -6.52
N TRP A 850 7.32 14.45 -5.49
CA TRP A 850 6.31 15.50 -5.65
C TRP A 850 6.97 16.71 -6.32
N THR A 851 6.56 17.02 -7.55
CA THR A 851 7.17 18.08 -8.37
C THR A 851 6.19 19.20 -8.62
N LEU A 852 6.65 20.42 -8.39
CA LEU A 852 5.92 21.65 -8.63
C LEU A 852 6.73 22.55 -9.56
N VAL A 853 6.08 23.09 -10.59
CA VAL A 853 6.69 23.94 -11.61
C VAL A 853 5.85 25.21 -11.76
N GLU A 854 6.45 26.37 -11.49
CA GLU A 854 5.84 27.68 -11.77
C GLU A 854 5.70 27.89 -13.28
N VAL A 855 4.52 28.35 -13.70
CA VAL A 855 4.18 28.62 -15.09
C VAL A 855 4.58 30.06 -15.44
N PRO A 856 5.45 30.28 -16.45
CA PRO A 856 5.78 31.62 -16.91
C PRO A 856 4.54 32.39 -17.34
N GLU A 857 4.53 33.69 -17.05
CA GLU A 857 3.33 34.51 -17.22
C GLU A 857 2.78 34.55 -18.64
N PHE A 858 3.66 34.44 -19.64
CA PHE A 858 3.31 34.46 -21.07
C PHE A 858 2.72 33.13 -21.60
N LYS A 859 2.76 32.02 -20.84
CA LYS A 859 2.25 30.72 -21.31
C LYS A 859 0.74 30.61 -21.12
N THR A 860 -0.03 30.38 -22.19
CA THR A 860 -1.50 30.24 -22.13
C THR A 860 -1.99 28.79 -22.00
N PHE A 861 -1.22 27.83 -22.52
CA PHE A 861 -1.64 26.44 -22.76
C PHE A 861 -2.90 26.28 -23.64
N ASP A 862 -3.24 27.26 -24.47
CA ASP A 862 -4.36 27.15 -25.40
C ASP A 862 -3.95 26.35 -26.67
N PRO A 863 -4.55 25.19 -26.94
CA PRO A 863 -4.30 24.39 -28.15
C PRO A 863 -4.49 25.14 -29.47
N VAL A 864 -5.42 26.10 -29.53
CA VAL A 864 -5.68 26.89 -30.75
C VAL A 864 -4.52 27.85 -30.98
N LEU A 865 -4.08 28.56 -29.94
CA LEU A 865 -2.94 29.47 -30.02
C LEU A 865 -1.62 28.72 -30.28
N ALA A 866 -1.53 27.47 -29.80
CA ALA A 866 -0.41 26.58 -30.07
C ALA A 866 -0.47 25.93 -31.47
N GLY A 867 -1.56 26.11 -32.22
CA GLY A 867 -1.74 25.52 -33.56
C GLY A 867 -1.94 24.00 -33.58
N LEU A 868 -2.27 23.38 -32.43
CA LEU A 868 -2.52 21.94 -32.32
C LEU A 868 -3.92 21.55 -32.79
N VAL A 869 -4.86 22.49 -32.77
CA VAL A 869 -6.23 22.31 -33.27
C VAL A 869 -6.68 23.54 -34.08
N PRO A 870 -7.62 23.39 -35.04
CA PRO A 870 -8.11 24.52 -35.84
C PRO A 870 -8.76 25.65 -35.02
N VAL A 871 -8.71 26.87 -35.55
CA VAL A 871 -9.44 28.01 -34.98
C VAL A 871 -10.95 27.72 -35.00
N GLY A 872 -11.60 27.85 -33.84
CA GLY A 872 -13.03 27.57 -33.67
C GLY A 872 -13.34 26.16 -33.16
N THR A 873 -12.35 25.31 -32.89
CA THR A 873 -12.56 24.03 -32.19
C THR A 873 -13.25 24.28 -30.84
N PRO A 874 -14.38 23.61 -30.55
CA PRO A 874 -15.06 23.75 -29.28
C PRO A 874 -14.14 23.31 -28.13
N ILE A 875 -13.98 24.17 -27.13
CA ILE A 875 -13.18 23.91 -25.93
C ILE A 875 -13.68 22.73 -25.08
N ASP A 876 -14.94 22.33 -25.24
CA ASP A 876 -15.55 21.13 -24.64
C ASP A 876 -15.40 19.88 -25.52
N SER A 877 -14.72 19.96 -26.66
CA SER A 877 -14.43 18.81 -27.53
C SER A 877 -13.30 17.94 -26.97
N ALA A 878 -13.31 16.65 -27.32
CA ALA A 878 -12.26 15.72 -26.95
C ALA A 878 -10.91 16.10 -27.56
N GLU A 879 -10.91 16.66 -28.77
CA GLU A 879 -9.72 17.10 -29.50
C GLU A 879 -9.02 18.28 -28.82
N TYR A 880 -9.79 19.31 -28.43
CA TYR A 880 -9.25 20.45 -27.69
C TYR A 880 -8.66 19.99 -26.35
N PHE A 881 -9.40 19.16 -25.64
CA PHE A 881 -9.00 18.64 -24.34
C PHE A 881 -7.72 17.79 -24.42
N ALA A 882 -7.63 16.85 -25.37
CA ALA A 882 -6.45 16.02 -25.55
C ALA A 882 -5.22 16.86 -25.89
N ALA A 883 -5.38 17.90 -26.73
CA ALA A 883 -4.31 18.82 -27.07
C ALA A 883 -3.90 19.71 -25.88
N HIS A 884 -4.85 20.16 -25.06
CA HIS A 884 -4.57 20.94 -23.84
C HIS A 884 -3.78 20.11 -22.83
N GLN A 885 -4.22 18.87 -22.58
CA GLN A 885 -3.51 17.91 -21.74
C GLN A 885 -2.09 17.63 -22.25
N HIS A 886 -1.92 17.52 -23.57
CA HIS A 886 -0.60 17.33 -24.18
C HIS A 886 0.32 18.52 -23.87
N LEU A 887 -0.15 19.76 -24.02
CA LEU A 887 0.63 20.97 -23.71
C LEU A 887 1.06 21.04 -22.24
N LEU A 888 0.15 20.75 -21.30
CA LEU A 888 0.46 20.74 -19.86
C LEU A 888 1.50 19.66 -19.53
N ARG A 889 1.31 18.45 -20.05
CA ARG A 889 2.23 17.32 -19.86
C ARG A 889 3.61 17.65 -20.41
N ASP A 890 3.67 18.18 -21.63
CA ASP A 890 4.92 18.40 -22.34
C ASP A 890 5.78 19.44 -21.63
N PHE A 891 5.18 20.56 -21.23
CA PHE A 891 5.83 21.60 -20.43
C PHE A 891 6.26 21.08 -19.05
N PHE A 892 5.38 20.32 -18.36
CA PHE A 892 5.72 19.77 -17.04
C PHE A 892 6.93 18.82 -17.11
N LEU A 893 6.98 17.91 -18.08
CA LEU A 893 8.09 16.96 -18.23
C LEU A 893 9.40 17.67 -18.60
N GLU A 894 9.32 18.73 -19.39
CA GLU A 894 10.47 19.55 -19.76
C GLU A 894 11.07 20.29 -18.57
N GLN A 895 10.23 20.98 -17.80
CA GLN A 895 10.70 21.68 -16.62
C GLN A 895 11.17 20.71 -15.53
N THR A 896 10.50 19.56 -15.38
CA THR A 896 10.96 18.48 -14.50
C THR A 896 12.32 17.94 -14.95
N SER A 897 12.54 17.78 -16.26
CA SER A 897 13.83 17.32 -16.83
C SER A 897 15.00 18.21 -16.40
N LEU A 898 14.81 19.53 -16.46
CA LEU A 898 15.82 20.51 -16.03
C LEU A 898 16.07 20.48 -14.51
N LEU A 899 15.02 20.22 -13.72
CA LEU A 899 15.10 20.17 -12.27
C LEU A 899 15.77 18.89 -11.75
N VAL A 900 15.42 17.73 -12.31
CA VAL A 900 15.95 16.43 -11.86
C VAL A 900 17.19 15.97 -12.64
N GLU A 901 17.58 16.68 -13.70
CA GLU A 901 18.71 16.34 -14.60
C GLU A 901 18.51 14.99 -15.33
N VAL A 902 17.26 14.65 -15.64
CA VAL A 902 16.87 13.42 -16.37
C VAL A 902 16.13 13.85 -17.63
N SER A 903 16.53 13.35 -18.81
CA SER A 903 15.95 13.82 -20.07
C SER A 903 14.44 13.65 -20.14
N LYS A 904 13.76 14.56 -20.86
CA LYS A 904 12.31 14.55 -21.09
C LYS A 904 11.87 13.22 -21.69
N ALA A 905 12.68 12.63 -22.58
CA ALA A 905 12.41 11.32 -23.16
C ALA A 905 12.43 10.16 -22.15
N GLU A 906 13.28 10.20 -21.12
CA GLU A 906 13.27 9.20 -20.04
C GLU A 906 12.13 9.47 -19.05
N LEU A 907 11.89 10.72 -18.66
CA LEU A 907 10.77 11.09 -17.79
C LEU A 907 9.41 10.77 -18.41
N ALA A 908 9.28 10.88 -19.74
CA ALA A 908 8.09 10.47 -20.48
C ALA A 908 7.76 8.98 -20.35
N LYS A 909 8.75 8.15 -19.95
CA LYS A 909 8.57 6.72 -19.67
C LYS A 909 8.29 6.47 -18.19
N VAL A 910 8.39 7.44 -17.28
CA VAL A 910 8.15 7.24 -15.85
C VAL A 910 6.65 7.30 -15.55
N GLN A 911 6.20 6.52 -14.57
CA GLN A 911 4.80 6.55 -14.12
C GLN A 911 4.50 7.86 -13.39
N LEU A 912 3.36 8.47 -13.73
CA LEU A 912 2.81 9.63 -13.04
C LEU A 912 1.53 9.20 -12.30
N THR A 913 1.69 8.88 -11.03
CA THR A 913 0.58 8.44 -10.15
C THR A 913 -0.41 9.59 -9.94
N TYR A 914 0.07 10.83 -10.00
CA TYR A 914 -0.75 12.03 -10.09
C TYR A 914 -0.25 12.88 -11.28
N GLY A 915 -1.05 12.98 -12.34
CA GLY A 915 -0.73 13.79 -13.52
C GLY A 915 -0.60 15.28 -13.20
N PRO A 916 0.12 16.06 -14.02
CA PRO A 916 0.32 17.48 -13.77
C PRO A 916 -1.02 18.23 -13.78
N LYS A 917 -1.37 18.85 -12.66
CA LYS A 917 -2.56 19.68 -12.48
C LYS A 917 -2.15 21.14 -12.45
N LEU A 918 -2.72 21.93 -13.37
CA LEU A 918 -2.59 23.38 -13.37
C LEU A 918 -3.50 23.95 -12.28
N PHE A 919 -2.94 24.78 -11.40
CA PHE A 919 -3.70 25.51 -10.40
C PHE A 919 -3.13 26.91 -10.21
N ARG A 920 -3.98 27.81 -9.72
CA ARG A 920 -3.62 29.19 -9.46
C ARG A 920 -3.41 29.42 -7.97
N LEU A 921 -2.37 30.17 -7.66
CA LEU A 921 -2.12 30.80 -6.37
C LEU A 921 -2.42 32.30 -6.51
N VAL A 922 -3.37 32.81 -5.71
CA VAL A 922 -3.52 34.24 -5.48
C VAL A 922 -3.44 34.46 -3.99
N GLU A 923 -2.51 35.30 -3.56
CA GLU A 923 -2.40 35.64 -2.15
C GLU A 923 -3.51 36.59 -1.76
N LYS A 924 -4.23 36.16 -0.73
CA LYS A 924 -5.30 36.90 -0.11
C LYS A 924 -5.06 36.94 1.38
N ILE A 925 -5.30 38.09 1.98
CA ILE A 925 -5.17 38.28 3.43
C ILE A 925 -6.46 38.87 3.99
N GLY A 926 -6.88 38.37 5.14
CA GLY A 926 -7.92 39.03 5.95
C GLY A 926 -7.44 40.37 6.47
N GLU A 927 -8.31 41.38 6.47
CA GLU A 927 -7.96 42.70 7.04
C GLU A 927 -7.97 42.68 8.59
N ASP A 928 -8.88 41.90 9.17
CA ASP A 928 -9.05 41.70 10.61
C ASP A 928 -9.41 40.24 10.89
N ALA A 929 -8.60 39.57 11.72
CA ALA A 929 -8.87 38.20 12.15
C ALA A 929 -10.03 38.14 13.16
N LEU A 930 -10.41 39.25 13.81
CA LEU A 930 -11.49 39.32 14.78
C LEU A 930 -12.86 39.47 14.08
N LEU A 931 -13.78 38.54 14.35
CA LEU A 931 -15.15 38.57 13.80
C LEU A 931 -16.19 39.09 14.79
N THR A 932 -15.98 38.77 16.06
CA THR A 932 -16.94 38.95 17.16
C THR A 932 -16.19 38.78 18.49
N PRO A 933 -16.71 39.26 19.64
CA PRO A 933 -16.04 39.13 20.93
C PRO A 933 -15.59 37.72 21.33
N ASN A 934 -16.18 36.66 20.76
CA ASN A 934 -15.78 35.27 21.00
C ASN A 934 -15.32 34.52 19.74
N GLY A 935 -14.91 35.19 18.66
CA GLY A 935 -14.67 34.53 17.36
C GLY A 935 -13.56 35.14 16.53
N VAL A 936 -12.66 34.29 16.04
CA VAL A 936 -11.53 34.68 15.19
C VAL A 936 -11.38 33.78 13.95
N VAL A 937 -10.74 34.29 12.90
CA VAL A 937 -10.32 33.53 11.72
C VAL A 937 -8.82 33.28 11.79
N ALA A 938 -8.40 32.01 11.68
CA ALA A 938 -6.98 31.64 11.64
C ALA A 938 -6.59 31.04 10.28
N GLY A 939 -7.36 30.05 9.78
CA GLY A 939 -7.01 29.31 8.55
C GLY A 939 -7.17 30.10 7.26
N ASP A 940 -8.06 31.09 7.24
CA ASP A 940 -8.37 31.91 6.06
C ASP A 940 -7.71 33.28 6.17
N SER A 941 -6.95 33.52 7.24
CA SER A 941 -6.23 34.78 7.44
C SER A 941 -4.97 34.85 6.57
N PHE A 942 -4.45 33.70 6.12
CA PHE A 942 -3.31 33.58 5.21
C PHE A 942 -3.73 33.09 3.82
N GLY A 943 -3.03 33.54 2.77
CA GLY A 943 -3.11 33.00 1.42
C GLY A 943 -2.30 31.70 1.25
N ASN A 944 -2.10 31.21 0.02
CA ASN A 944 -1.39 29.94 -0.22
C ASN A 944 0.12 30.13 -0.53
N GLY A 945 0.64 31.34 -0.35
CA GLY A 945 2.00 31.77 -0.65
C GLY A 945 3.04 31.10 0.21
N HIS A 946 4.30 31.21 -0.21
CA HIS A 946 5.38 30.41 0.37
C HIS A 946 5.17 28.89 0.17
N PHE A 947 4.50 28.52 -0.93
CA PHE A 947 4.06 27.15 -1.19
C PHE A 947 5.24 26.21 -1.35
N GLY A 948 6.33 26.72 -1.96
CA GLY A 948 7.58 26.00 -2.17
C GLY A 948 8.33 25.62 -0.88
N ALA A 949 7.95 26.17 0.29
CA ALA A 949 8.51 25.82 1.60
C ALA A 949 7.44 25.51 2.67
N SER A 950 6.18 25.32 2.24
CA SER A 950 5.02 25.03 3.11
C SER A 950 4.73 26.09 4.18
N GLY A 951 5.02 27.37 3.89
CA GLY A 951 5.01 28.43 4.89
C GLY A 951 3.65 28.66 5.54
N GLY A 952 2.56 28.74 4.75
CA GLY A 952 1.21 28.96 5.31
C GLY A 952 0.78 27.86 6.28
N ALA A 953 1.06 26.59 5.96
CA ALA A 953 0.77 25.45 6.84
C ALA A 953 1.55 25.53 8.16
N MET A 954 2.84 25.91 8.10
CA MET A 954 3.67 26.11 9.30
C MET A 954 3.18 27.28 10.15
N THR A 955 2.83 28.41 9.53
CA THR A 955 2.24 29.57 10.24
C THR A 955 0.96 29.19 10.99
N GLY A 956 0.10 28.39 10.37
CA GLY A 956 -1.09 27.88 11.02
C GLY A 956 -0.80 26.95 12.21
N MET A 957 0.00 25.91 12.00
CA MET A 957 0.23 24.88 13.03
C MET A 957 1.13 25.35 14.18
N ILE A 958 2.18 26.13 13.87
CA ILE A 958 3.17 26.60 14.84
C ILE A 958 2.73 27.97 15.39
N GLY A 959 2.57 28.97 14.52
CA GLY A 959 2.22 30.34 14.90
C GLY A 959 0.84 30.44 15.54
N HIS A 960 -0.22 30.37 14.73
CA HIS A 960 -1.61 30.55 15.18
C HIS A 960 -2.00 29.57 16.29
N GLY A 961 -1.58 28.31 16.16
CA GLY A 961 -1.76 27.30 17.20
C GLY A 961 -1.21 27.75 18.56
N SER A 962 0.01 28.31 18.61
CA SER A 962 0.59 28.83 19.86
C SER A 962 -0.07 30.11 20.38
N ARG A 963 -0.68 30.92 19.50
CA ARG A 963 -1.46 32.10 19.96
C ARG A 963 -2.65 31.66 20.81
N VAL A 964 -3.24 30.50 20.55
CA VAL A 964 -4.30 29.92 21.40
C VAL A 964 -3.76 29.49 22.77
N LEU A 965 -2.54 28.94 22.85
CA LEU A 965 -1.88 28.71 24.14
C LEU A 965 -1.73 30.02 24.94
N ARG A 966 -1.24 31.09 24.30
CA ARG A 966 -1.08 32.41 24.93
C ARG A 966 -2.41 33.01 25.37
N TYR A 967 -3.46 32.84 24.57
CA TYR A 967 -4.82 33.23 24.94
C TYR A 967 -5.23 32.57 26.26
N TRP A 968 -5.07 31.25 26.40
CA TRP A 968 -5.41 30.56 27.65
C TRP A 968 -4.54 30.96 28.83
N GLN A 969 -3.24 31.16 28.63
CA GLN A 969 -2.35 31.67 29.67
C GLN A 969 -2.76 33.07 30.16
N ALA A 970 -3.18 33.95 29.25
CA ALA A 970 -3.69 35.27 29.60
C ALA A 970 -5.01 35.18 30.38
N ARG A 971 -5.92 34.28 29.96
CA ARG A 971 -7.18 34.02 30.67
C ARG A 971 -6.93 33.51 32.09
N ASP A 972 -5.99 32.59 32.28
CA ASP A 972 -5.60 32.10 33.61
C ASP A 972 -4.89 33.18 34.46
N ALA A 973 -4.21 34.12 33.83
CA ALA A 973 -3.63 35.29 34.48
C ALA A 973 -4.66 36.38 34.85
N GLY A 974 -5.94 36.17 34.52
CA GLY A 974 -7.04 37.09 34.86
C GLY A 974 -7.28 38.22 33.85
N VAL A 975 -6.71 38.13 32.63
CA VAL A 975 -7.00 39.09 31.55
C VAL A 975 -8.46 38.95 31.13
N ALA A 976 -9.13 40.08 30.92
CA ALA A 976 -10.52 40.11 30.50
C ALA A 976 -10.69 39.39 29.15
N HIS A 977 -11.82 38.71 28.97
CA HIS A 977 -12.07 37.87 27.80
C HIS A 977 -11.93 38.64 26.47
N GLU A 978 -12.54 39.82 26.39
CA GLU A 978 -12.47 40.68 25.18
C GLU A 978 -11.05 41.10 24.84
N ASP A 979 -10.25 41.48 25.86
CA ASP A 979 -8.85 41.85 25.66
C ASP A 979 -8.00 40.65 25.23
N ALA A 980 -8.27 39.47 25.78
CA ALA A 980 -7.58 38.24 25.42
C ALA A 980 -7.92 37.78 23.99
N VAL A 981 -9.19 37.84 23.57
CA VAL A 981 -9.59 37.50 22.20
C VAL A 981 -9.03 38.51 21.20
N ARG A 982 -8.98 39.80 21.55
CA ARG A 982 -8.32 40.81 20.72
C ARG A 982 -6.83 40.52 20.58
N ALA A 983 -6.13 40.23 21.67
CA ALA A 983 -4.72 39.86 21.62
C ALA A 983 -4.46 38.57 20.82
N LEU A 984 -5.40 37.60 20.83
CA LEU A 984 -5.36 36.43 19.96
C LEU A 984 -5.48 36.82 18.48
N ALA A 985 -6.46 37.66 18.13
CA ALA A 985 -6.63 38.13 16.76
C ALA A 985 -5.41 38.95 16.27
N ASP A 986 -4.89 39.85 17.10
CA ASP A 986 -3.69 40.64 16.81
C ASP A 986 -2.47 39.74 16.61
N GLY A 987 -2.33 38.68 17.42
CA GLY A 987 -1.25 37.70 17.26
C GLY A 987 -1.37 36.86 15.98
N ILE A 988 -2.58 36.46 15.60
CA ILE A 988 -2.84 35.77 14.32
C ILE A 988 -2.46 36.68 13.16
N LYS A 989 -2.81 37.97 13.24
CA LYS A 989 -2.44 38.98 12.25
C LYS A 989 -0.93 39.16 12.16
N GLU A 990 -0.25 39.29 13.29
CA GLU A 990 1.22 39.38 13.36
C GLU A 990 1.90 38.18 12.69
N ASP A 991 1.47 36.95 13.02
CA ASP A 991 2.01 35.73 12.41
C ASP A 991 1.76 35.68 10.89
N THR A 992 0.60 36.16 10.45
CA THR A 992 0.22 36.25 9.04
C THR A 992 1.07 37.28 8.30
N GLU A 993 1.28 38.47 8.88
CA GLU A 993 2.13 39.52 8.30
C GLU A 993 3.59 39.09 8.22
N ALA A 994 4.10 38.39 9.24
CA ALA A 994 5.44 37.81 9.23
C ALA A 994 5.60 36.78 8.11
N TRP A 995 4.61 35.90 7.93
CA TRP A 995 4.57 34.95 6.82
C TRP A 995 4.55 35.65 5.46
N LEU A 996 3.71 36.68 5.29
CA LEU A 996 3.62 37.44 4.04
C LEU A 996 4.96 38.04 3.66
N LYS A 997 5.63 38.70 4.61
CA LYS A 997 6.95 39.30 4.41
C LYS A 997 7.99 38.29 3.90
N VAL A 998 7.95 37.05 4.39
CA VAL A 998 8.86 36.00 3.89
C VAL A 998 8.40 35.49 2.52
N SER A 999 7.09 35.38 2.29
CA SER A 999 6.49 34.93 1.03
C SER A 999 6.69 35.91 -0.14
N GLU A 1000 6.87 37.20 0.12
CA GLU A 1000 7.05 38.24 -0.92
C GLU A 1000 8.18 37.90 -1.90
N ARG A 1001 9.23 37.21 -1.42
CA ARG A 1001 10.39 36.80 -2.22
C ARG A 1001 10.06 35.69 -3.25
N GLU A 1002 8.95 34.97 -3.07
CA GLU A 1002 8.49 33.94 -4.00
C GLU A 1002 7.76 34.50 -5.22
N PHE A 1003 7.31 35.76 -5.20
CA PHE A 1003 6.63 36.38 -6.33
C PHE A 1003 7.63 37.20 -7.15
N SER A 1004 7.68 36.95 -8.46
CA SER A 1004 8.60 37.63 -9.37
C SER A 1004 8.06 39.00 -9.79
N PRO A 1005 8.92 40.02 -9.93
CA PRO A 1005 8.53 41.25 -10.64
C PRO A 1005 8.23 40.94 -12.11
N LEU A 1006 7.33 41.71 -12.71
CA LEU A 1006 7.07 41.65 -14.15
C LEU A 1006 8.29 42.15 -14.96
N PRO A 1007 8.50 41.70 -16.21
CA PRO A 1007 9.58 42.22 -17.04
C PRO A 1007 9.44 43.71 -17.38
N ASP A 1008 10.56 44.37 -17.70
CA ASP A 1008 10.58 45.75 -18.20
C ASP A 1008 9.95 45.85 -19.60
N GLY A 1009 8.90 46.65 -19.74
CA GLY A 1009 8.26 46.87 -21.04
C GLY A 1009 7.13 47.91 -21.09
N GLY A 1010 6.90 48.65 -20.00
CA GLY A 1010 5.82 49.65 -19.89
C GLY A 1010 4.42 49.03 -19.78
N ALA A 1011 3.38 49.89 -19.75
CA ALA A 1011 1.99 49.48 -19.49
C ALA A 1011 1.42 48.45 -20.50
N GLY A 1012 1.96 48.39 -21.72
CA GLY A 1012 1.52 47.43 -22.73
C GLY A 1012 1.87 45.97 -22.38
N VAL A 1013 3.06 45.72 -21.83
CA VAL A 1013 3.49 44.37 -21.42
C VAL A 1013 2.65 43.88 -20.23
N ALA A 1014 2.41 44.76 -19.25
CA ALA A 1014 1.53 44.45 -18.11
C ALA A 1014 0.10 44.07 -18.54
N ALA A 1015 -0.47 44.81 -19.50
CA ALA A 1015 -1.81 44.51 -20.03
C ALA A 1015 -1.86 43.15 -20.77
N THR A 1016 -0.80 42.81 -21.51
CA THR A 1016 -0.68 41.51 -22.20
C THR A 1016 -0.55 40.35 -21.22
N ILE A 1017 0.23 40.51 -20.15
CA ILE A 1017 0.38 39.50 -19.09
C ILE A 1017 -0.98 39.28 -18.40
N GLU A 1018 -1.69 40.34 -18.07
CA GLU A 1018 -3.01 40.23 -17.43
C GLU A 1018 -4.03 39.57 -18.36
N ALA A 1019 -4.04 39.92 -19.64
CA ALA A 1019 -4.88 39.25 -20.64
C ALA A 1019 -4.53 37.76 -20.76
N THR A 1020 -3.25 37.40 -20.69
CA THR A 1020 -2.77 36.02 -20.74
C THR A 1020 -3.20 35.22 -19.51
N ARG A 1021 -3.02 35.79 -18.31
CA ARG A 1021 -3.50 35.21 -17.05
C ARG A 1021 -5.00 34.99 -17.09
N LYS A 1022 -5.78 36.00 -17.50
CA LYS A 1022 -7.24 35.90 -17.63
C LYS A 1022 -7.64 34.79 -18.57
N HIS A 1023 -7.06 34.75 -19.78
CA HIS A 1023 -7.31 33.70 -20.77
C HIS A 1023 -7.03 32.30 -20.21
N ARG A 1024 -5.87 32.12 -19.56
CA ARG A 1024 -5.50 30.86 -18.89
C ARG A 1024 -6.51 30.46 -17.80
N THR A 1025 -7.05 31.41 -17.06
CA THR A 1025 -8.12 31.18 -16.06
C THR A 1025 -9.40 30.65 -16.67
N GLU A 1026 -9.81 31.21 -17.82
CA GLU A 1026 -11.05 30.82 -18.50
C GLU A 1026 -11.00 29.38 -18.99
N LEU A 1027 -9.79 28.84 -19.21
CA LEU A 1027 -9.56 27.42 -19.49
C LEU A 1027 -9.73 26.54 -18.25
N LEU A 1028 -9.39 27.04 -17.04
CA LEU A 1028 -9.47 26.32 -15.77
C LEU A 1028 -10.89 26.21 -15.19
N LEU A 1029 -11.73 27.23 -15.40
CA LEU A 1029 -13.05 27.35 -14.75
C LEU A 1029 -14.16 26.47 -15.35
N ARG A 1030 -13.90 25.71 -16.41
CA ARG A 1030 -14.92 24.85 -17.04
C ARG A 1030 -15.03 23.52 -16.29
N ASP A 1031 -16.24 23.19 -15.84
CA ASP A 1031 -16.61 22.06 -14.98
C ASP A 1031 -16.36 20.68 -15.64
N HIS A 1032 -15.10 20.36 -15.87
CA HIS A 1032 -14.61 19.04 -16.22
C HIS A 1032 -14.19 18.36 -14.92
N SER A 1033 -15.18 17.73 -14.26
CA SER A 1033 -15.03 16.95 -13.02
C SER A 1033 -13.69 16.20 -12.95
N ASP A 1034 -13.06 16.22 -11.76
CA ASP A 1034 -11.74 15.72 -11.34
C ASP A 1034 -11.08 14.55 -12.10
N GLU A 1035 -11.82 13.70 -12.81
CA GLU A 1035 -11.30 12.62 -13.63
C GLU A 1035 -10.70 13.07 -14.97
N TRP A 1036 -11.18 14.16 -15.56
CA TRP A 1036 -10.76 14.60 -16.90
C TRP A 1036 -9.62 15.64 -16.82
N THR A 1037 -9.57 16.53 -15.84
CA THR A 1037 -8.41 17.44 -15.69
C THR A 1037 -7.11 16.73 -15.31
N ARG A 1038 -7.15 15.44 -14.97
CA ARG A 1038 -5.98 14.61 -14.64
C ARG A 1038 -5.47 13.89 -15.88
N VAL A 1039 -4.24 14.17 -16.28
CA VAL A 1039 -3.51 13.29 -17.20
C VAL A 1039 -3.07 12.05 -16.42
N VAL A 1040 -3.92 11.03 -16.30
CA VAL A 1040 -3.52 9.75 -15.67
C VAL A 1040 -2.68 8.96 -16.68
N ILE A 1041 -1.36 9.18 -16.67
CA ILE A 1041 -0.43 8.41 -17.49
C ILE A 1041 -0.09 7.12 -16.76
N VAL A 1042 -0.91 6.07 -16.98
CA VAL A 1042 -0.64 4.72 -16.47
C VAL A 1042 0.44 4.00 -17.31
N ALA A 1043 0.84 4.56 -18.45
CA ALA A 1043 1.81 3.95 -19.36
C ALA A 1043 3.23 4.44 -19.05
N GLY A 1044 3.84 3.89 -18.01
CA GLY A 1044 5.24 4.17 -17.68
C GLY A 1044 5.95 3.00 -17.01
N ARG A 1045 7.24 2.88 -17.26
CA ARG A 1045 8.14 2.11 -16.45
C ARG A 1045 8.46 2.87 -15.14
N LEU A 1046 8.12 2.36 -13.94
CA LEU A 1046 8.77 2.79 -12.67
C LEU A 1046 10.28 2.57 -12.90
N HIS A 1047 10.96 3.69 -12.95
CA HIS A 1047 12.38 3.83 -13.27
C HIS A 1047 12.93 4.64 -12.10
N ALA A 1048 13.29 3.95 -11.01
CA ALA A 1048 14.01 4.59 -9.91
C ALA A 1048 15.44 4.87 -10.36
N PHE A 1049 15.64 6.01 -11.01
CA PHE A 1049 16.96 6.60 -11.14
C PHE A 1049 17.31 7.22 -9.80
N VAL A 1050 18.42 6.80 -9.19
CA VAL A 1050 19.10 7.68 -8.23
C VAL A 1050 19.32 9.00 -8.95
N LEU A 1051 18.82 10.09 -8.37
CA LEU A 1051 18.98 11.40 -8.96
C LEU A 1051 20.45 11.65 -9.33
N PRO A 1052 20.75 11.96 -10.61
CA PRO A 1052 22.11 12.21 -11.04
C PRO A 1052 22.68 13.43 -10.31
N GLU A 1053 24.01 13.47 -10.18
CA GLU A 1053 24.68 14.66 -9.65
C GLU A 1053 24.34 15.88 -10.50
N LEU A 1054 24.14 17.02 -9.83
CA LEU A 1054 23.82 18.26 -10.51
C LEU A 1054 25.02 18.72 -11.33
N SER A 1055 24.80 18.90 -12.63
CA SER A 1055 25.81 19.49 -13.50
C SER A 1055 26.13 20.92 -13.06
N THR A 1056 27.41 21.30 -13.17
CA THR A 1056 27.87 22.67 -12.94
C THR A 1056 27.71 23.56 -14.17
N THR A 1057 27.39 23.00 -15.34
CA THR A 1057 27.15 23.76 -16.58
C THR A 1057 25.68 24.09 -16.77
N HIS A 1058 25.43 25.35 -17.13
CA HIS A 1058 24.10 25.85 -17.41
C HIS A 1058 23.44 25.08 -18.58
N PRO A 1059 22.14 24.71 -18.49
CA PRO A 1059 21.44 23.95 -19.52
C PRO A 1059 21.62 24.49 -20.95
N ALA A 1060 21.50 25.80 -21.12
CA ALA A 1060 21.69 26.52 -22.39
C ALA A 1060 23.05 26.28 -23.10
N THR A 1061 24.07 25.82 -22.38
CA THR A 1061 25.46 25.72 -22.87
C THR A 1061 25.94 24.29 -23.05
N ARG A 1062 25.08 23.30 -22.77
CA ARG A 1062 25.43 21.88 -22.82
C ARG A 1062 25.60 21.39 -24.25
N THR A 1063 26.25 20.24 -24.42
CA THR A 1063 26.32 19.49 -25.70
C THR A 1063 25.89 18.04 -25.45
N GLY A 1064 24.84 17.54 -26.11
CA GLY A 1064 24.29 16.19 -25.92
C GLY A 1064 22.75 16.13 -25.93
N PRO A 1065 22.10 15.00 -25.59
CA PRO A 1065 20.64 14.86 -25.62
C PRO A 1065 19.90 15.86 -24.72
N LEU A 1066 20.42 16.11 -23.50
CA LEU A 1066 19.93 17.16 -22.59
C LEU A 1066 20.14 18.58 -23.14
N ALA A 1067 21.04 18.76 -24.13
CA ALA A 1067 21.26 20.04 -24.78
C ALA A 1067 20.34 20.27 -25.99
N ALA A 1068 19.93 19.21 -26.69
CA ALA A 1068 18.95 19.30 -27.76
C ALA A 1068 17.57 19.71 -27.21
N GLU A 1069 17.20 19.22 -26.03
CA GLU A 1069 15.98 19.61 -25.32
C GLU A 1069 16.05 21.07 -24.81
N ALA A 1070 17.21 21.52 -24.30
CA ALA A 1070 17.40 22.92 -23.88
C ALA A 1070 17.49 23.92 -25.05
N ALA A 1071 17.84 23.46 -26.26
CA ALA A 1071 17.99 24.32 -27.44
C ALA A 1071 16.66 24.69 -28.13
N ASP A 1072 15.60 23.89 -27.94
CA ASP A 1072 14.27 24.13 -28.55
C ASP A 1072 13.52 25.31 -27.90
N GLU A 1073 13.81 25.67 -26.63
CA GLU A 1073 13.18 26.80 -25.93
C GLU A 1073 14.08 28.06 -25.86
N LEU A 1074 15.41 27.92 -25.85
CA LEU A 1074 16.36 29.02 -25.66
C LEU A 1074 16.91 29.64 -26.94
N ALA A 1075 16.53 29.14 -28.11
CA ALA A 1075 16.81 29.81 -29.38
C ALA A 1075 15.79 30.95 -29.54
N PRO A 1076 16.17 32.25 -29.50
CA PRO A 1076 15.31 33.27 -30.08
C PRO A 1076 15.10 32.84 -31.52
N ALA A 1077 13.85 32.67 -31.96
CA ALA A 1077 13.49 32.16 -33.27
C ALA A 1077 14.17 33.00 -34.37
N ARG A 1078 15.41 32.65 -34.71
CA ARG A 1078 16.11 33.09 -35.90
C ARG A 1078 15.65 32.16 -37.00
N ASN A 1079 14.42 32.37 -37.46
CA ASN A 1079 14.03 32.42 -38.87
C ASN A 1079 12.50 32.35 -39.02
N SER A 1080 12.00 33.35 -39.77
CA SER A 1080 10.66 33.59 -40.33
C SER A 1080 9.52 33.90 -39.37
#